data_AF-A0A7X2DAP8-F1
#
_entry.id   AF-A0A7X2DAP8-F1
#
_cell.length_a   1.000
_cell.length_b   1.000
_cell.length_c   1.000
_cell.angle_alpha   90.00
_cell.angle_beta   90.00
_cell.angle_gamma   90.00
#
_symmetry.space_group_name_H-M   'P 1'
#
loop_
_entity.id
_entity.type
_entity.pdbx_description
1 polymer ?
#
loop_
_entity_poly.entity_id
_entity_poly.type
_entity_poly.pdbx_seq_one_letter_code
_entity_poly.pdbx_strand_id
1 'polypeptide(L)'
;MRKFVGICLILAGALGLGAQEFSVFYIASANGTLSWCRCPEGPYGGLPRRASAIKEAQGVEPSLLILDAGDILAPFPSRTKDSVFVEVYRRIPIDAVAFGDQELIEGFDFFARRMKNNLPFISLNTYRDGRRLLKPYIVKQAGGVRIVITSLINKDAFLFYEPSNLGGVELRDPTLELRSILPELKQAGEVIILLSHLGFDAERKIAAEFSDIDIIISGQTPAYLPVPEKIGKTFILGAGADAKYFGVARFKLEADSLVLVSNEIKTLSDDYPEESSIQRIIAPYIEAEDVEVDSALLSPDTQSETRHSPIVIDLFYAPDCDHCIKVLKVDLPRLAKRYPGLFTLKLHNIDKTEEYFLLEEMEEKANDLENDIPVLFFESHVLGGAEEVERNLEPLLLSLRPNYSAEDSAQHVGEELAVEIDAAVALTLDSLEAVGKKEIVFFETFGCKECDRALSLLKAFASEDSTLVIRTYSIEDPESKTLLAAFGEVYGVSKDRRLLTPALFFGRGYLIQSDINSTKLKTLLEAEREEPVPWNEIEAARQKGAEEIVREFKGFGILPIIGAGLLDGINPCAFAVLIFFITYLSVLGVQRRRVIWVAAPFIAAVFATYFLLGFLAYQVLALLSVLRWVSVAIVAATVVFLLVLTAYSFSDYLLLRRGEGEKIRLKMPDRIRKRLNQIIRRRTTFGGIVIGAVVTAFFVSIFELICTGQVYLPTLVYVVQISEFRGKALLYLLFYNIAFIVPLVVVFILVRFGMTERHLQTFLTRHAALTKLLTAILFIVLAGLMVFFLLRGLL
;
A
#
# COMPACT_ATOMS: atom_id res chain seq x y z
N MET A 1 16.81 23.77 72.34
CA MET A 1 16.17 24.33 71.11
C MET A 1 17.13 24.63 69.94
N ARG A 2 18.37 24.11 69.92
CA ARG A 2 19.31 24.30 68.79
C ARG A 2 19.58 23.03 67.96
N LYS A 3 18.96 21.90 68.31
CA LYS A 3 19.07 20.62 67.57
C LYS A 3 17.85 20.26 66.70
N PHE A 4 16.83 21.11 66.66
CA PHE A 4 15.62 20.90 65.85
C PHE A 4 15.57 21.73 64.55
N VAL A 5 16.40 22.76 64.43
CA VAL A 5 16.44 23.62 63.22
C VAL A 5 17.36 23.05 62.13
N GLY A 6 18.35 22.22 62.50
CA GLY A 6 19.27 21.58 61.55
C GLY A 6 18.69 20.39 60.77
N ILE A 7 17.60 19.78 61.23
CA ILE A 7 16.99 18.62 60.57
C ILE A 7 15.96 19.06 59.52
N CYS A 8 15.29 20.21 59.70
CA CYS A 8 14.37 20.74 58.68
C CYS A 8 15.08 21.35 57.46
N LEU A 9 16.34 21.79 57.58
CA LEU A 9 17.12 22.32 56.45
C LEU A 9 17.82 21.22 55.61
N ILE A 10 17.96 20.00 56.13
CA ILE A 10 18.45 18.85 55.35
C ILE A 10 17.29 18.08 54.69
N LEU A 11 16.07 18.17 55.24
CA LEU A 11 14.85 17.60 54.62
C LEU A 11 14.19 18.52 53.58
N ALA A 12 14.48 19.83 53.56
CA ALA A 12 14.04 20.73 52.50
C ALA A 12 14.87 20.60 51.19
N GLY A 13 16.02 19.91 51.24
CA GLY A 13 16.86 19.63 50.06
C GLY A 13 16.57 18.29 49.36
N ALA A 14 15.63 17.49 49.87
CA ALA A 14 15.37 16.12 49.41
C ALA A 14 13.95 15.88 48.86
N LEU A 15 13.16 16.94 48.65
CA LEU A 15 11.80 16.88 48.10
C LEU A 15 11.58 17.88 46.96
N GLY A 16 12.63 18.12 46.17
CA GLY A 16 12.51 18.70 44.84
C GLY A 16 12.33 17.59 43.81
N LEU A 17 11.20 16.88 43.83
CA LEU A 17 10.72 16.14 42.65
C LEU A 17 10.20 17.19 41.67
N GLY A 18 11.13 17.94 41.07
CA GLY A 18 10.84 18.75 39.90
C GLY A 18 10.43 17.82 38.76
N ALA A 19 9.45 18.25 37.98
CA ALA A 19 9.14 17.66 36.68
C ALA A 19 10.43 17.44 35.88
N GLN A 20 10.68 16.21 35.41
CA GLN A 20 11.79 15.95 34.49
C GLN A 20 11.32 16.29 33.07
N GLU A 21 11.78 17.42 32.55
CA GLU A 21 11.37 17.96 31.24
C GLU A 21 12.54 18.05 30.28
N PHE A 22 12.33 17.63 29.03
CA PHE A 22 13.30 17.74 27.96
C PHE A 22 12.62 18.10 26.64
N SER A 23 13.36 18.72 25.74
CA SER A 23 12.89 19.09 24.41
C SER A 23 13.61 18.30 23.33
N VAL A 24 12.93 18.05 22.22
CA VAL A 24 13.48 17.39 21.03
C VAL A 24 13.28 18.31 19.83
N PHE A 25 14.38 18.79 19.26
CA PHE A 25 14.43 19.39 17.94
C PHE A 25 14.57 18.26 16.91
N TYR A 26 13.57 18.05 16.08
CA TYR A 26 13.53 16.94 15.14
C TYR A 26 13.41 17.41 13.68
N ILE A 27 14.21 16.80 12.81
CA ILE A 27 14.28 17.05 11.38
C ILE A 27 14.43 15.71 10.64
N ALA A 28 14.13 15.69 9.34
CA ALA A 28 14.30 14.53 8.47
C ALA A 28 14.58 14.99 7.03
N SER A 29 15.18 14.10 6.23
CA SER A 29 15.27 14.16 4.77
C SER A 29 15.66 15.54 4.25
N ALA A 30 16.91 15.95 4.53
CA ALA A 30 17.43 17.22 4.03
C ALA A 30 17.62 17.21 2.50
N ASN A 31 17.74 16.02 1.89
CA ASN A 31 17.81 15.81 0.44
C ASN A 31 18.90 16.65 -0.25
N GLY A 32 20.01 16.90 0.45
CA GLY A 32 21.13 17.69 -0.05
C GLY A 32 20.87 19.19 -0.15
N THR A 33 19.76 19.72 0.36
CA THR A 33 19.40 21.14 0.24
C THR A 33 20.37 22.03 1.02
N LEU A 34 21.21 22.78 0.30
CA LEU A 34 22.22 23.69 0.87
C LEU A 34 21.64 25.09 1.17
N SER A 35 20.96 25.70 0.21
CA SER A 35 20.33 27.02 0.28
C SER A 35 18.82 26.94 0.45
N TRP A 36 18.18 28.07 0.74
CA TRP A 36 16.72 28.18 0.72
C TRP A 36 16.19 28.11 -0.71
N CYS A 37 15.01 27.54 -0.90
CA CYS A 37 14.30 27.52 -2.19
C CYS A 37 13.66 28.88 -2.49
N ARG A 38 13.60 29.27 -3.77
CA ARG A 38 12.66 30.32 -4.23
C ARG A 38 11.24 29.75 -4.35
N CYS A 39 10.69 29.31 -3.23
CA CYS A 39 9.35 28.76 -3.18
C CYS A 39 8.29 29.88 -3.38
N PRO A 40 7.15 29.61 -4.04
CA PRO A 40 6.12 30.62 -4.33
C PRO A 40 5.60 31.38 -3.10
N GLU A 41 5.63 30.73 -1.95
CA GLU A 41 5.10 31.22 -0.68
C GLU A 41 6.13 32.03 0.13
N GLY A 42 7.40 32.02 -0.29
CA GLY A 42 8.50 32.68 0.37
C GLY A 42 9.80 31.88 0.30
N PRO A 43 10.95 32.51 0.59
CA PRO A 43 12.21 31.78 0.64
C PRO A 43 12.19 30.82 1.83
N TYR A 44 12.23 29.51 1.60
CA TYR A 44 12.18 28.51 2.67
C TYR A 44 13.38 27.58 2.69
N GLY A 45 13.82 27.23 3.89
CA GLY A 45 14.83 26.23 4.15
C GLY A 45 16.26 26.73 4.12
N GLY A 46 17.18 25.85 3.71
CA GLY A 46 18.61 26.11 3.70
C GLY A 46 19.32 25.82 5.03
N LEU A 47 20.51 25.26 4.93
CA LEU A 47 21.35 24.92 6.10
C LEU A 47 21.77 26.12 6.94
N PRO A 48 22.07 27.32 6.38
CA PRO A 48 22.40 28.49 7.19
C PRO A 48 21.26 28.89 8.13
N ARG A 49 20.01 28.86 7.66
CA ARG A 49 18.83 29.19 8.47
C ARG A 49 18.54 28.10 9.49
N ARG A 50 18.66 26.83 9.09
CA ARG A 50 18.55 25.68 10.00
C ARG A 50 19.53 25.79 11.18
N ALA A 51 20.77 26.17 10.92
CA ALA A 51 21.75 26.34 11.99
C ALA A 51 21.39 27.48 12.95
N SER A 52 20.84 28.58 12.44
CA SER A 52 20.31 29.66 13.28
C SER A 52 19.10 29.23 14.10
N ALA A 53 18.16 28.48 13.50
CA ALA A 53 17.01 27.93 14.21
C ALA A 53 17.43 26.97 15.33
N ILE A 54 18.42 26.12 15.09
CA ILE A 54 19.00 25.25 16.11
C ILE A 54 19.62 26.06 17.25
N LYS A 55 20.38 27.11 16.92
CA LYS A 55 21.04 27.99 17.91
C LYS A 55 20.03 28.79 18.73
N GLU A 56 18.95 29.25 18.11
CA GLU A 56 17.82 29.87 18.81
C GLU A 56 17.14 28.88 19.75
N ALA A 57 16.80 27.68 19.25
CA ALA A 57 16.21 26.62 20.06
C ALA A 57 17.11 26.24 21.24
N GLN A 58 18.44 26.16 21.07
CA GLN A 58 19.38 25.93 22.16
C GLN A 58 19.38 27.04 23.23
N GLY A 59 19.00 28.27 22.86
CA GLY A 59 18.89 29.40 23.78
C GLY A 59 17.54 29.47 24.52
N VAL A 60 16.48 28.87 23.94
CA VAL A 60 15.10 28.94 24.45
C VAL A 60 14.68 27.65 25.17
N GLU A 61 15.04 26.50 24.61
CA GLU A 61 14.56 25.19 25.05
C GLU A 61 15.44 24.59 26.16
N PRO A 62 14.85 24.20 27.31
CA PRO A 62 15.60 23.54 28.37
C PRO A 62 15.95 22.10 27.95
N SER A 63 17.20 21.70 28.14
CA SER A 63 17.66 20.32 27.89
C SER A 63 17.28 19.77 26.51
N LEU A 64 17.64 20.50 25.46
CA LEU A 64 17.33 20.18 24.07
C LEU A 64 18.20 19.05 23.50
N LEU A 65 17.57 18.07 22.84
CA LEU A 65 18.21 17.11 21.95
C LEU A 65 17.95 17.49 20.49
N ILE A 66 18.97 17.40 19.63
CA ILE A 66 18.85 17.72 18.19
C ILE A 66 19.04 16.45 17.38
N LEU A 67 17.97 15.98 16.75
CA LEU A 67 17.89 14.65 16.12
C LEU A 67 17.48 14.75 14.66
N ASP A 68 18.12 13.95 13.80
CA ASP A 68 17.86 13.90 12.37
C ASP A 68 17.54 12.46 11.92
N ALA A 69 16.40 12.26 11.25
CA ALA A 69 15.94 10.95 10.79
C ALA A 69 16.57 10.45 9.47
N GLY A 70 17.66 11.07 9.02
CA GLY A 70 18.48 10.58 7.91
C GLY A 70 18.04 11.15 6.55
N ASP A 71 18.60 10.60 5.46
CA ASP A 71 18.48 11.15 4.11
C ASP A 71 18.97 12.59 4.01
N ILE A 72 20.22 12.79 4.42
CA ILE A 72 20.81 14.13 4.46
C ILE A 72 21.46 14.52 3.13
N LEU A 73 21.95 13.54 2.35
CA LEU A 73 22.55 13.78 1.03
C LEU A 73 21.48 13.99 -0.03
N ALA A 74 21.90 14.33 -1.26
CA ALA A 74 20.97 14.42 -2.38
C ALA A 74 20.44 13.03 -2.79
N PRO A 75 19.20 12.94 -3.32
CA PRO A 75 18.64 11.68 -3.83
C PRO A 75 19.32 11.20 -5.12
N PHE A 76 20.19 12.03 -5.71
CA PHE A 76 21.02 11.72 -6.87
C PHE A 76 22.47 12.06 -6.57
N PRO A 77 23.45 11.32 -7.12
CA PRO A 77 24.86 11.59 -6.89
C PRO A 77 25.23 13.03 -7.29
N SER A 78 25.76 13.79 -6.33
CA SER A 78 26.31 15.11 -6.57
C SER A 78 27.52 15.32 -5.65
N ARG A 79 28.62 14.65 -5.99
CA ARG A 79 29.80 14.52 -5.13
C ARG A 79 30.34 15.82 -4.57
N THR A 80 30.31 16.90 -5.34
CA THR A 80 30.74 18.23 -4.90
C THR A 80 29.77 18.79 -3.86
N LYS A 81 28.48 18.81 -4.18
CA LYS A 81 27.39 19.23 -3.28
C LYS A 81 27.38 18.44 -1.98
N ASP A 82 27.42 17.12 -2.07
CA ASP A 82 27.41 16.20 -0.93
C ASP A 82 28.66 16.38 -0.06
N SER A 83 29.82 16.68 -0.65
CA SER A 83 31.03 17.01 0.10
C SER A 83 30.86 18.31 0.89
N VAL A 84 30.27 19.35 0.30
CA VAL A 84 29.95 20.62 0.96
C VAL A 84 28.90 20.41 2.05
N PHE A 85 27.86 19.64 1.77
CA PHE A 85 26.81 19.31 2.73
C PHE A 85 27.39 18.67 3.98
N VAL A 86 28.21 17.62 3.81
CA VAL A 86 28.89 16.94 4.92
C VAL A 86 29.79 17.91 5.68
N GLU A 87 30.49 18.81 5.00
CA GLU A 87 31.31 19.83 5.65
C GLU A 87 30.49 20.77 6.54
N VAL A 88 29.31 21.19 6.07
CA VAL A 88 28.38 22.04 6.81
C VAL A 88 27.81 21.28 8.00
N TYR A 89 27.31 20.06 7.80
CA TYR A 89 26.69 19.25 8.85
C TYR A 89 27.65 18.94 10.02
N ARG A 90 28.95 18.86 9.77
CA ARG A 90 29.97 18.72 10.83
C ARG A 90 30.05 19.90 11.80
N ARG A 91 29.51 21.06 11.42
CA ARG A 91 29.53 22.29 12.22
C ARG A 91 28.20 22.56 12.92
N ILE A 92 27.15 21.82 12.57
CA ILE A 92 25.85 21.90 13.22
C ILE A 92 25.84 20.92 14.40
N PRO A 93 25.46 21.34 15.62
CA PRO A 93 25.55 20.50 16.82
C PRO A 93 24.40 19.50 16.89
N ILE A 94 24.41 18.49 16.03
CA ILE A 94 23.42 17.41 15.99
C ILE A 94 23.86 16.28 16.94
N ASP A 95 22.93 15.72 17.71
CA ASP A 95 23.22 14.66 18.68
C ASP A 95 23.23 13.26 18.06
N ALA A 96 22.33 13.00 17.11
CA ALA A 96 22.25 11.75 16.36
C ALA A 96 21.62 11.96 14.98
N VAL A 97 22.13 11.23 14.00
CA VAL A 97 21.57 11.14 12.64
C VAL A 97 21.26 9.68 12.34
N ALA A 98 20.06 9.37 11.87
CA ALA A 98 19.74 8.03 11.38
C ALA A 98 20.48 7.76 10.06
N PHE A 99 20.79 6.50 9.80
CA PHE A 99 21.30 6.08 8.50
C PHE A 99 20.11 5.82 7.56
N GLY A 100 19.98 6.66 6.53
CA GLY A 100 19.06 6.54 5.41
C GLY A 100 19.71 5.86 4.19
N ASP A 101 18.95 5.73 3.12
CA ASP A 101 19.44 5.17 1.85
C ASP A 101 20.33 6.15 1.09
N GLN A 102 20.04 7.45 1.16
CA GLN A 102 20.77 8.48 0.43
C GLN A 102 22.23 8.63 0.91
N GLU A 103 22.54 8.19 2.14
CA GLU A 103 23.92 8.13 2.64
C GLU A 103 24.86 7.22 1.82
N LEU A 104 24.31 6.34 0.99
CA LEU A 104 25.07 5.45 0.10
C LEU A 104 24.98 5.83 -1.39
N ILE A 105 24.37 6.96 -1.75
CA ILE A 105 24.18 7.38 -3.15
C ILE A 105 25.51 7.56 -3.89
N GLU A 106 26.51 8.13 -3.21
CA GLU A 106 27.90 8.29 -3.68
C GLU A 106 28.76 7.01 -3.54
N GLY A 107 28.13 5.91 -3.10
CA GLY A 107 28.74 4.63 -2.79
C GLY A 107 29.34 4.55 -1.38
N PHE A 108 29.48 3.32 -0.88
CA PHE A 108 30.01 3.05 0.46
C PHE A 108 31.37 3.69 0.76
N ASP A 109 32.21 3.78 -0.26
CA ASP A 109 33.57 4.31 -0.17
C ASP A 109 33.60 5.82 0.14
N PHE A 110 32.57 6.56 -0.30
CA PHE A 110 32.35 7.94 0.09
C PHE A 110 31.86 8.01 1.54
N PHE A 111 30.81 7.26 1.88
CA PHE A 111 30.25 7.18 3.23
C PHE A 111 31.32 6.88 4.29
N ALA A 112 32.10 5.82 4.09
CA ALA A 112 33.11 5.37 5.04
C ALA A 112 34.23 6.39 5.28
N ARG A 113 34.65 7.13 4.24
CA ARG A 113 35.77 8.09 4.31
C ARG A 113 35.33 9.48 4.74
N ARG A 114 34.14 9.93 4.32
CA ARG A 114 33.70 11.32 4.51
C ARG A 114 32.69 11.49 5.62
N MET A 115 31.87 10.48 5.91
CA MET A 115 30.67 10.65 6.74
C MET A 115 30.71 9.84 8.03
N LYS A 116 30.95 8.52 7.92
CA LYS A 116 30.80 7.53 9.00
C LYS A 116 31.40 7.96 10.35
N ASN A 117 32.59 8.55 10.33
CA ASN A 117 33.32 8.96 11.54
C ASN A 117 33.24 10.46 11.84
N ASN A 118 32.65 11.24 10.93
CA ASN A 118 32.59 12.70 11.03
C ASN A 118 31.21 13.21 11.46
N LEU A 119 30.17 12.40 11.31
CA LEU A 119 28.80 12.70 11.70
C LEU A 119 28.29 11.65 12.70
N PRO A 120 27.36 11.99 13.60
CA PRO A 120 26.92 11.12 14.69
C PRO A 120 25.87 10.09 14.20
N PHE A 121 26.24 9.30 13.19
CA PHE A 121 25.37 8.27 12.64
C PHE A 121 25.12 7.12 13.61
N ILE A 122 23.87 6.73 13.73
CA ILE A 122 23.42 5.51 14.39
C ILE A 122 22.61 4.66 13.43
N SER A 123 22.68 3.34 13.60
CA SER A 123 21.84 2.37 12.89
C SER A 123 21.92 1.04 13.60
N LEU A 124 20.76 0.53 14.02
CA LEU A 124 20.67 -0.77 14.64
C LEU A 124 20.89 -1.85 13.57
N ASN A 125 20.13 -1.87 12.48
CA ASN A 125 20.05 -3.04 11.60
C ASN A 125 20.96 -3.02 10.35
N THR A 126 21.99 -2.17 10.31
CA THR A 126 22.99 -2.15 9.23
C THR A 126 24.25 -2.92 9.58
N TYR A 127 24.70 -3.77 8.65
CA TYR A 127 25.84 -4.67 8.83
C TYR A 127 26.77 -4.62 7.63
N ARG A 128 28.02 -4.99 7.86
CA ARG A 128 29.02 -5.23 6.81
C ARG A 128 30.03 -6.24 7.34
N ASP A 129 30.39 -7.24 6.52
CA ASP A 129 31.34 -8.29 6.89
C ASP A 129 30.98 -9.00 8.22
N GLY A 130 29.67 -9.21 8.44
CA GLY A 130 29.12 -9.86 9.62
C GLY A 130 29.15 -9.02 10.91
N ARG A 131 29.54 -7.73 10.86
CA ARG A 131 29.59 -6.82 12.01
C ARG A 131 28.66 -5.63 11.79
N ARG A 132 28.13 -5.04 12.87
CA ARG A 132 27.32 -3.82 12.77
C ARG A 132 28.17 -2.70 12.15
N LEU A 133 27.59 -2.01 11.18
CA LEU A 133 28.29 -0.95 10.46
C LEU A 133 28.46 0.30 11.33
N LEU A 134 27.41 0.64 12.08
CA LEU A 134 27.29 1.82 12.93
C LEU A 134 27.00 1.43 14.39
N LYS A 135 27.02 2.42 15.29
CA LYS A 135 26.56 2.21 16.66
C LYS A 135 25.06 1.91 16.64
N PRO A 136 24.59 0.88 17.36
CA PRO A 136 23.18 0.51 17.34
C PRO A 136 22.30 1.56 18.03
N TYR A 137 22.81 2.18 19.10
CA TYR A 137 22.13 3.23 19.84
C TYR A 137 23.16 4.10 20.59
N ILE A 138 22.71 5.24 21.10
CA ILE A 138 23.43 6.08 22.06
C ILE A 138 22.53 6.40 23.26
N VAL A 139 23.14 6.85 24.36
CA VAL A 139 22.42 7.30 25.56
C VAL A 139 22.81 8.75 25.84
N LYS A 140 21.80 9.61 26.06
CA LYS A 140 21.97 11.03 26.35
C LYS A 140 21.23 11.38 27.64
N GLN A 141 21.75 12.34 28.38
CA GLN A 141 21.08 12.88 29.57
C GLN A 141 20.45 14.22 29.20
N ALA A 142 19.14 14.37 29.38
CA ALA A 142 18.43 15.63 29.15
C ALA A 142 17.34 15.79 30.21
N GLY A 143 17.26 16.94 30.89
CA GLY A 143 16.19 17.19 31.86
C GLY A 143 16.22 16.32 33.11
N GLY A 144 17.36 15.69 33.40
CA GLY A 144 17.47 14.65 34.42
C GLY A 144 17.04 13.26 33.96
N VAL A 145 16.51 13.11 32.74
CA VAL A 145 16.11 11.83 32.12
C VAL A 145 17.28 11.21 31.37
N ARG A 146 17.46 9.88 31.48
CA ARG A 146 18.34 9.11 30.58
C ARG A 146 17.56 8.65 29.35
N ILE A 147 17.91 9.18 28.19
CA ILE A 147 17.22 8.94 26.92
C ILE A 147 18.11 8.06 26.03
N VAL A 148 17.55 6.94 25.57
CA VAL A 148 18.16 6.04 24.61
C VAL A 148 17.69 6.40 23.21
N ILE A 149 18.62 6.59 22.29
CA ILE A 149 18.31 6.95 20.90
C ILE A 149 18.86 5.84 20.01
N THR A 150 17.97 5.17 19.28
CA THR A 150 18.28 4.11 18.32
C THR A 150 17.73 4.48 16.95
N SER A 151 18.12 3.76 15.89
CA SER A 151 17.54 3.96 14.56
C SER A 151 17.38 2.67 13.78
N LEU A 152 16.44 2.66 12.85
CA LEU A 152 16.13 1.52 12.00
C LEU A 152 15.92 1.99 10.56
N ILE A 153 16.35 1.17 9.60
CA ILE A 153 16.14 1.39 8.16
C ILE A 153 15.47 0.19 7.51
N ASN A 154 14.54 0.40 6.60
CA ASN A 154 13.92 -0.70 5.86
C ASN A 154 14.77 -1.04 4.62
N LYS A 155 14.86 -2.33 4.29
CA LYS A 155 15.51 -2.78 3.04
C LYS A 155 14.83 -2.20 1.81
N ASP A 156 13.54 -1.90 1.91
CA ASP A 156 12.74 -1.39 0.79
C ASP A 156 13.20 0.01 0.37
N ALA A 157 13.89 0.74 1.26
CA ALA A 157 14.55 2.01 0.94
C ALA A 157 15.57 1.89 -0.22
N PHE A 158 16.13 0.69 -0.41
CA PHE A 158 17.14 0.43 -1.45
C PHE A 158 16.57 -0.20 -2.72
N LEU A 159 15.24 -0.30 -2.88
CA LEU A 159 14.61 -0.95 -4.05
C LEU A 159 15.05 -0.33 -5.38
N PHE A 160 15.38 0.96 -5.38
CA PHE A 160 15.75 1.72 -6.57
C PHE A 160 17.26 2.00 -6.67
N TYR A 161 18.08 1.44 -5.77
CA TYR A 161 19.53 1.63 -5.78
C TYR A 161 20.22 0.53 -6.59
N GLU A 162 21.29 0.89 -7.30
CA GLU A 162 22.14 -0.11 -7.91
C GLU A 162 22.78 -1.00 -6.81
N PRO A 163 22.69 -2.34 -6.90
CA PRO A 163 23.26 -3.23 -5.89
C PRO A 163 24.76 -3.02 -5.63
N SER A 164 25.49 -2.47 -6.61
CA SER A 164 26.89 -2.03 -6.48
C SER A 164 27.09 -0.93 -5.44
N ASN A 165 26.13 -0.01 -5.28
CA ASN A 165 26.24 1.16 -4.40
C ASN A 165 26.16 0.79 -2.91
N LEU A 166 25.43 -0.28 -2.58
CA LEU A 166 25.43 -0.89 -1.25
C LEU A 166 26.85 -1.30 -0.82
N GLY A 167 27.72 -1.63 -1.78
CA GLY A 167 29.12 -1.92 -1.55
C GLY A 167 29.38 -3.06 -0.56
N GLY A 168 28.41 -3.94 -0.29
CA GLY A 168 28.49 -5.00 0.73
C GLY A 168 27.83 -4.67 2.07
N VAL A 169 27.09 -3.57 2.17
CA VAL A 169 26.19 -3.30 3.30
C VAL A 169 25.00 -4.26 3.25
N GLU A 170 24.76 -4.93 4.36
CA GLU A 170 23.65 -5.85 4.60
C GLU A 170 22.65 -5.17 5.55
N LEU A 171 21.36 -5.22 5.18
CA LEU A 171 20.27 -4.73 6.01
C LEU A 171 19.53 -5.92 6.58
N ARG A 172 19.53 -6.03 7.90
CA ARG A 172 18.80 -7.07 8.61
C ARG A 172 17.38 -6.61 8.91
N ASP A 173 16.51 -7.58 9.18
CA ASP A 173 15.12 -7.30 9.51
C ASP A 173 15.02 -6.34 10.71
N PRO A 174 14.41 -5.16 10.54
CA PRO A 174 14.41 -4.13 11.58
C PRO A 174 13.65 -4.57 12.83
N THR A 175 12.53 -5.30 12.66
CA THR A 175 11.68 -5.80 13.75
C THR A 175 12.41 -6.83 14.61
N LEU A 176 13.10 -7.79 13.98
CA LEU A 176 13.88 -8.81 14.69
C LEU A 176 15.07 -8.21 15.43
N GLU A 177 15.81 -7.30 14.80
CA GLU A 177 16.96 -6.64 15.43
C GLU A 177 16.51 -5.78 16.62
N LEU A 178 15.45 -4.99 16.47
CA LEU A 178 14.86 -4.20 17.55
C LEU A 178 14.41 -5.07 18.73
N ARG A 179 13.66 -6.14 18.45
CA ARG A 179 13.22 -7.10 19.48
C ARG A 179 14.39 -7.70 20.26
N SER A 180 15.50 -7.97 19.60
CA SER A 180 16.68 -8.58 20.21
C SER A 180 17.39 -7.67 21.23
N ILE A 181 17.44 -6.37 20.96
CA ILE A 181 18.17 -5.39 21.77
C ILE A 181 17.27 -4.63 22.75
N LEU A 182 15.95 -4.70 22.59
CA LEU A 182 14.99 -3.96 23.43
C LEU A 182 15.20 -4.13 24.95
N PRO A 183 15.50 -5.33 25.50
CA PRO A 183 15.79 -5.46 26.92
C PRO A 183 17.02 -4.67 27.38
N GLU A 184 18.03 -4.55 26.52
CA GLU A 184 19.24 -3.74 26.77
C GLU A 184 18.91 -2.25 26.71
N LEU A 185 18.13 -1.80 25.73
CA LEU A 185 17.70 -0.40 25.62
C LEU A 185 16.93 0.04 26.88
N LYS A 186 16.01 -0.78 27.36
CA LYS A 186 15.23 -0.51 28.59
C LYS A 186 16.08 -0.44 29.86
N GLN A 187 17.22 -1.14 29.90
CA GLN A 187 18.15 -1.04 31.03
C GLN A 187 19.05 0.20 30.91
N ALA A 188 19.32 0.64 29.68
CA ALA A 188 20.21 1.74 29.39
C ALA A 188 19.60 3.12 29.70
N GLY A 189 18.28 3.28 29.56
CA GLY A 189 17.59 4.53 29.87
C GLY A 189 16.09 4.39 30.13
N GLU A 190 15.48 5.51 30.47
CA GLU A 190 14.09 5.65 30.91
C GLU A 190 13.14 5.95 29.75
N VAL A 191 13.64 6.59 28.68
CA VAL A 191 12.88 6.92 27.47
C VAL A 191 13.63 6.39 26.25
N ILE A 192 12.92 5.75 25.32
CA ILE A 192 13.47 5.24 24.06
C ILE A 192 12.92 6.04 22.88
N ILE A 193 13.83 6.70 22.16
CA ILE A 193 13.56 7.40 20.90
C ILE A 193 14.08 6.56 19.74
N LEU A 194 13.20 6.27 18.78
CA LEU A 194 13.54 5.64 17.51
C LEU A 194 13.58 6.69 16.39
N LEU A 195 14.75 6.92 15.81
CA LEU A 195 14.87 7.63 14.53
C LEU A 195 14.57 6.62 13.42
N SER A 196 13.45 6.81 12.73
CA SER A 196 12.94 5.84 11.79
C SER A 196 13.23 6.23 10.34
N HIS A 197 13.77 5.26 9.61
CA HIS A 197 13.92 5.29 8.17
C HIS A 197 13.20 4.07 7.56
N LEU A 198 11.98 3.81 8.05
CA LEU A 198 11.19 2.62 7.75
C LEU A 198 10.03 2.88 6.78
N GLY A 199 9.60 4.13 6.67
CA GLY A 199 8.34 4.53 6.06
C GLY A 199 7.18 4.55 7.07
N PHE A 200 6.23 5.47 6.87
CA PHE A 200 5.23 5.83 7.88
C PHE A 200 4.32 4.67 8.32
N ASP A 201 3.92 3.79 7.40
CA ASP A 201 3.10 2.62 7.75
C ASP A 201 3.86 1.59 8.58
N ALA A 202 5.17 1.44 8.37
CA ALA A 202 6.00 0.55 9.16
C ALA A 202 6.22 1.13 10.57
N GLU A 203 6.32 2.45 10.70
CA GLU A 203 6.40 3.15 11.98
C GLU A 203 5.17 2.92 12.86
N ARG A 204 3.98 3.02 12.27
CA ARG A 204 2.72 2.71 12.98
C ARG A 204 2.68 1.27 13.49
N LYS A 205 3.19 0.32 12.69
CA LYS A 205 3.30 -1.09 13.08
C LYS A 205 4.29 -1.28 14.23
N ILE A 206 5.46 -0.65 14.15
CA ILE A 206 6.47 -0.68 15.23
C ILE A 206 5.90 -0.08 16.52
N ALA A 207 5.21 1.07 16.45
CA ALA A 207 4.56 1.69 17.60
C ALA A 207 3.49 0.78 18.24
N ALA A 208 2.70 0.09 17.42
CA ALA A 208 1.68 -0.85 17.91
C ALA A 208 2.28 -2.12 18.53
N GLU A 209 3.38 -2.64 17.98
CA GLU A 209 4.00 -3.90 18.40
C GLU A 209 4.96 -3.73 19.59
N PHE A 210 5.68 -2.61 19.65
CA PHE A 210 6.73 -2.33 20.64
C PHE A 210 6.34 -1.17 21.53
N SER A 211 5.44 -1.42 22.49
CA SER A 211 4.97 -0.42 23.45
C SER A 211 6.04 0.15 24.39
N ASP A 212 7.26 -0.37 24.33
CA ASP A 212 8.43 0.10 25.07
C ASP A 212 9.16 1.26 24.35
N ILE A 213 8.80 1.57 23.09
CA ILE A 213 9.31 2.74 22.36
C ILE A 213 8.41 3.92 22.67
N ASP A 214 8.96 5.03 23.15
CA ASP A 214 8.17 6.17 23.60
C ASP A 214 7.97 7.21 22.51
N ILE A 215 8.99 7.44 21.67
CA ILE A 215 8.98 8.43 20.59
C ILE A 215 9.53 7.80 19.32
N ILE A 216 8.85 8.01 18.19
CA ILE A 216 9.35 7.73 16.84
C ILE A 216 9.47 9.06 16.11
N ILE A 217 10.62 9.34 15.51
CA ILE A 217 10.81 10.46 14.58
C ILE A 217 10.81 9.87 13.16
N SER A 218 9.82 10.26 12.38
CA SER A 218 9.54 9.75 11.04
C SER A 218 10.52 10.31 9.99
N GLY A 219 11.00 9.45 9.10
CA GLY A 219 11.88 9.76 7.98
C GLY A 219 11.53 8.91 6.75
N GLN A 220 12.38 8.92 5.71
CA GLN A 220 12.20 8.22 4.41
C GLN A 220 11.01 8.72 3.58
N THR A 221 9.80 8.58 4.10
CA THR A 221 8.58 9.24 3.61
C THR A 221 8.18 10.26 4.69
N PRO A 222 8.94 11.35 4.85
CA PRO A 222 8.85 12.21 6.03
C PRO A 222 7.45 12.80 6.14
N ALA A 223 6.68 12.28 7.10
CA ALA A 223 5.33 12.76 7.36
C ALA A 223 5.38 14.21 7.87
N TYR A 224 4.42 15.04 7.48
CA TYR A 224 4.18 16.34 8.09
C TYR A 224 3.05 16.20 9.11
N LEU A 225 3.38 16.19 10.40
CA LEU A 225 2.46 15.89 11.50
C LEU A 225 2.39 17.05 12.52
N PRO A 226 1.63 18.13 12.24
CA PRO A 226 1.45 19.24 13.19
C PRO A 226 0.99 18.77 14.57
N VAL A 227 0.08 17.79 14.58
CA VAL A 227 -0.32 17.05 15.77
C VAL A 227 0.35 15.67 15.72
N PRO A 228 1.23 15.34 16.69
CA PRO A 228 1.84 14.02 16.76
C PRO A 228 0.80 12.91 16.82
N GLU A 229 1.00 11.86 16.03
CA GLU A 229 0.15 10.67 16.11
C GLU A 229 0.52 9.86 17.35
N LYS A 230 -0.48 9.41 18.10
CA LYS A 230 -0.26 8.59 19.31
C LYS A 230 -0.86 7.20 19.14
N ILE A 231 -0.01 6.18 19.13
CA ILE A 231 -0.41 4.77 19.10
C ILE A 231 -0.01 4.13 20.43
N GLY A 232 -1.03 3.77 21.22
CA GLY A 232 -0.80 3.29 22.59
C GLY A 232 -0.07 4.34 23.44
N LYS A 233 1.19 4.07 23.78
CA LYS A 233 2.05 4.97 24.57
C LYS A 233 3.03 5.78 23.72
N THR A 234 3.23 5.38 22.46
CA THR A 234 4.25 5.91 21.58
C THR A 234 3.73 7.14 20.83
N PHE A 235 4.53 8.20 20.78
CA PHE A 235 4.31 9.38 19.96
C PHE A 235 5.11 9.29 18.66
N ILE A 236 4.47 9.54 17.51
CA ILE A 236 5.12 9.63 16.21
C ILE A 236 5.17 11.11 15.79
N LEU A 237 6.38 11.59 15.56
CA LEU A 237 6.70 12.98 15.19
C LEU A 237 7.17 13.01 13.73
N GLY A 238 6.74 14.01 12.96
CA GLY A 238 7.18 14.21 11.58
C GLY A 238 7.14 15.68 11.20
N ALA A 239 8.26 16.21 10.70
CA ALA A 239 8.40 17.64 10.38
C ALA A 239 8.25 17.94 8.88
N GLY A 240 8.21 16.94 8.00
CA GLY A 240 8.39 17.12 6.55
C GLY A 240 9.87 17.09 6.13
N ALA A 241 10.16 17.56 4.90
CA ALA A 241 11.43 17.33 4.19
C ALA A 241 12.15 18.60 3.70
N ASP A 242 13.20 18.40 2.90
CA ASP A 242 13.94 19.37 2.07
C ASP A 242 14.56 20.53 2.85
N ALA A 243 14.80 20.30 4.13
CA ALA A 243 15.22 21.34 5.05
C ALA A 243 14.31 22.58 5.11
N LYS A 244 13.03 22.45 4.74
CA LYS A 244 12.05 23.54 4.81
C LYS A 244 11.46 23.73 6.21
N TYR A 245 11.42 22.67 6.99
CA TYR A 245 10.76 22.64 8.29
C TYR A 245 11.64 22.01 9.37
N PHE A 246 11.31 22.30 10.62
CA PHE A 246 11.77 21.57 11.79
C PHE A 246 10.67 21.53 12.83
N GLY A 247 10.70 20.52 13.70
CA GLY A 247 9.80 20.42 14.83
C GLY A 247 10.53 20.62 16.16
N VAL A 248 9.81 21.16 17.14
CA VAL A 248 10.24 21.23 18.55
C VAL A 248 9.14 20.64 19.41
N ALA A 249 9.41 19.46 19.97
CA ALA A 249 8.51 18.77 20.88
C ALA A 249 9.05 18.86 22.32
N ARG A 250 8.22 19.29 23.26
CA ARG A 250 8.54 19.32 24.70
C ARG A 250 7.86 18.16 25.39
N PHE A 251 8.63 17.39 26.14
CA PHE A 251 8.14 16.24 26.88
C PHE A 251 8.42 16.39 28.36
N LYS A 252 7.51 15.84 29.15
CA LYS A 252 7.62 15.72 30.59
C LYS A 252 7.48 14.25 30.98
N LEU A 253 8.44 13.74 31.75
CA LEU A 253 8.37 12.41 32.32
C LEU A 253 7.75 12.49 33.72
N GLU A 254 6.57 11.91 33.88
CA GLU A 254 5.83 11.82 35.14
C GLU A 254 5.82 10.38 35.64
N ALA A 255 6.61 10.09 36.68
CA ALA A 255 6.93 8.73 37.12
C ALA A 255 7.49 7.89 35.96
N ASP A 256 6.67 7.05 35.33
CA ASP A 256 7.03 6.20 34.17
C ASP A 256 6.13 6.48 32.95
N SER A 257 5.47 7.64 32.90
CA SER A 257 4.61 8.05 31.80
C SER A 257 5.15 9.29 31.12
N LEU A 258 5.42 9.17 29.81
CA LEU A 258 5.81 10.31 28.99
C LEU A 258 4.56 11.11 28.58
N VAL A 259 4.60 12.42 28.83
CA VAL A 259 3.54 13.37 28.47
C VAL A 259 4.11 14.39 27.48
N LEU A 260 3.46 14.53 26.33
CA LEU A 260 3.75 15.60 25.38
C LEU A 260 3.14 16.91 25.91
N VAL A 261 4.00 17.89 26.21
CA VAL A 261 3.61 19.21 26.72
C VAL A 261 3.22 20.14 25.57
N SER A 262 4.05 20.18 24.52
CA SER A 262 3.80 20.96 23.32
C SER A 262 4.53 20.36 22.13
N ASN A 263 3.99 20.53 20.93
CA ASN A 263 4.66 20.25 19.68
C ASN A 263 4.42 21.41 18.72
N GLU A 264 5.50 21.96 18.17
CA GLU A 264 5.44 23.02 17.18
C GLU A 264 6.29 22.63 15.97
N ILE A 265 5.71 22.66 14.77
CA ILE A 265 6.46 22.60 13.52
C ILE A 265 6.60 24.02 13.01
N LYS A 266 7.82 24.41 12.66
CA LYS A 266 8.15 25.74 12.17
C LYS A 266 8.78 25.64 10.78
N THR A 267 8.37 26.55 9.91
CA THR A 267 8.99 26.76 8.60
C THR A 267 10.27 27.56 8.77
N LEU A 268 11.32 27.20 8.04
CA LEU A 268 12.59 27.94 7.96
C LEU A 268 12.45 29.09 6.95
N SER A 269 11.65 30.10 7.31
CA SER A 269 11.50 31.36 6.59
C SER A 269 12.71 32.28 6.76
N ASP A 270 12.65 33.46 6.13
CA ASP A 270 13.59 34.56 6.30
C ASP A 270 13.56 35.21 7.70
N ASP A 271 12.61 34.82 8.57
CA ASP A 271 12.63 35.16 10.00
C ASP A 271 13.86 34.59 10.73
N TYR A 272 14.44 33.51 10.21
CA TYR A 272 15.68 32.94 10.72
C TYR A 272 16.87 33.54 9.95
N PRO A 273 17.72 34.37 10.59
CA PRO A 273 18.87 34.94 9.91
C PRO A 273 19.84 33.84 9.46
N GLU A 274 20.47 33.99 8.30
CA GLU A 274 21.44 32.99 7.85
C GLU A 274 22.72 33.00 8.70
N GLU A 275 23.14 31.84 9.20
CA GLU A 275 24.35 31.72 10.00
C GLU A 275 25.60 31.96 9.13
N SER A 276 26.21 33.13 9.29
CA SER A 276 27.33 33.63 8.46
C SER A 276 28.53 32.68 8.33
N SER A 277 28.76 31.82 9.31
CA SER A 277 29.84 30.83 9.29
C SER A 277 29.58 29.69 8.31
N ILE A 278 28.32 29.31 8.13
CA ILE A 278 27.87 28.31 7.15
C ILE A 278 27.72 28.96 5.78
N GLN A 279 27.18 30.17 5.71
CA GLN A 279 27.02 30.87 4.44
C GLN A 279 28.35 31.06 3.70
N ARG A 280 29.44 31.32 4.42
CA ARG A 280 30.80 31.41 3.84
C ARG A 280 31.31 30.10 3.21
N ILE A 281 30.78 28.95 3.61
CA ILE A 281 31.16 27.63 3.07
C ILE A 281 30.34 27.34 1.82
N ILE A 282 29.06 27.71 1.83
CA ILE A 282 28.11 27.38 0.76
C ILE A 282 28.17 28.41 -0.38
N ALA A 283 28.40 29.69 -0.10
CA ALA A 283 28.38 30.76 -1.11
C ALA A 283 29.26 30.51 -2.35
N PRO A 284 30.53 30.05 -2.22
CA PRO A 284 31.36 29.75 -3.40
C PRO A 284 30.80 28.64 -4.29
N TYR A 285 30.00 27.73 -3.72
CA TYR A 285 29.36 26.65 -4.45
C TYR A 285 28.10 27.15 -5.18
N ILE A 286 27.26 27.94 -4.50
CA ILE A 286 26.08 28.56 -5.10
C ILE A 286 26.47 29.51 -6.24
N GLU A 287 27.49 30.35 -6.04
CA GLU A 287 27.98 31.26 -7.07
C GLU A 287 28.55 30.51 -8.28
N ALA A 288 29.14 29.31 -8.09
CA ALA A 288 29.62 28.48 -9.20
C ALA A 288 28.46 27.82 -9.98
N GLU A 289 27.41 27.35 -9.29
CA GLU A 289 26.18 26.86 -9.92
C GLU A 289 25.47 28.00 -10.70
N ASP A 290 25.35 29.19 -10.12
CA ASP A 290 24.70 30.35 -10.75
C ASP A 290 25.48 30.86 -11.99
N VAL A 291 26.82 30.78 -11.99
CA VAL A 291 27.67 31.19 -13.13
C VAL A 291 27.60 30.19 -14.29
N GLU A 292 27.48 28.89 -14.02
CA GLU A 292 27.24 27.88 -15.07
C GLU A 292 25.90 28.13 -15.76
N VAL A 293 24.86 28.52 -15.01
CA VAL A 293 23.52 28.85 -15.53
C VAL A 293 23.51 30.15 -16.36
N ASP A 294 24.19 31.21 -15.92
CA ASP A 294 24.22 32.50 -16.64
C ASP A 294 25.09 32.44 -17.91
N SER A 295 26.13 31.61 -17.93
CA SER A 295 27.00 31.43 -19.10
C SER A 295 26.35 30.65 -20.25
N ALA A 296 25.34 29.83 -19.95
CA ALA A 296 24.55 29.09 -20.93
C ALA A 296 23.52 29.96 -21.67
N LEU A 297 23.19 31.15 -21.16
CA LEU A 297 22.18 32.05 -21.73
C LEU A 297 22.74 33.16 -22.64
N LEU A 298 24.07 33.25 -22.80
CA LEU A 298 24.70 34.30 -23.60
C LEU A 298 25.89 33.80 -24.43
N SER A 299 25.62 33.32 -25.65
CA SER A 299 26.51 33.62 -26.78
C SER A 299 25.75 33.56 -28.13
N PRO A 300 26.00 34.52 -29.06
CA PRO A 300 25.41 34.49 -30.40
C PRO A 300 26.30 33.75 -31.42
N ASP A 301 25.61 33.14 -32.38
CA ASP A 301 26.07 32.42 -33.57
C ASP A 301 27.44 32.79 -34.17
N THR A 302 28.21 31.77 -34.55
CA THR A 302 29.07 31.83 -35.76
C THR A 302 29.30 30.45 -36.41
N GLN A 303 28.58 30.24 -37.51
CA GLN A 303 28.83 29.43 -38.73
C GLN A 303 29.84 28.25 -38.73
N SER A 304 29.37 27.06 -39.12
CA SER A 304 29.61 26.44 -40.46
C SER A 304 29.58 24.89 -40.48
N GLU A 305 28.65 24.37 -41.29
CA GLU A 305 28.68 23.13 -42.11
C GLU A 305 28.47 21.71 -41.51
N THR A 306 27.32 21.14 -41.91
CA THR A 306 26.88 19.73 -41.98
C THR A 306 26.89 18.90 -40.68
N ARG A 307 25.86 19.07 -39.85
CA ARG A 307 25.42 18.06 -38.87
C ARG A 307 23.89 17.97 -38.86
N HIS A 308 23.34 16.75 -38.82
CA HIS A 308 21.90 16.55 -38.75
C HIS A 308 21.39 17.07 -37.40
N SER A 309 20.35 17.89 -37.41
CA SER A 309 19.74 18.40 -36.17
C SER A 309 19.20 17.25 -35.31
N PRO A 310 19.40 17.30 -33.98
CA PRO A 310 18.85 16.31 -33.06
C PRO A 310 17.33 16.29 -33.14
N ILE A 311 16.73 15.12 -32.91
CA ILE A 311 15.27 14.98 -32.84
C ILE A 311 14.78 15.68 -31.57
N VAL A 312 13.87 16.64 -31.69
CA VAL A 312 13.24 17.28 -30.52
C VAL A 312 12.08 16.41 -30.06
N ILE A 313 12.06 16.05 -28.78
CA ILE A 313 11.00 15.28 -28.14
C ILE A 313 10.34 16.17 -27.08
N ASP A 314 9.08 16.54 -27.30
CA ASP A 314 8.22 17.21 -26.32
C ASP A 314 7.56 16.13 -25.44
N LEU A 315 7.95 16.07 -24.18
CA LEU A 315 7.50 15.10 -23.19
C LEU A 315 6.58 15.76 -22.17
N PHE A 316 5.32 15.33 -22.16
CA PHE A 316 4.31 15.75 -21.19
C PHE A 316 4.24 14.73 -20.04
N TYR A 317 4.40 15.21 -18.81
CA TYR A 317 4.47 14.37 -17.62
C TYR A 317 3.77 15.03 -16.42
N ALA A 318 3.27 14.19 -15.50
CA ALA A 318 2.86 14.61 -14.17
C ALA A 318 3.97 14.31 -13.14
N PRO A 319 4.25 15.20 -12.16
CA PRO A 319 5.28 15.01 -11.15
C PRO A 319 5.06 13.79 -10.24
N ASP A 320 3.79 13.51 -9.91
CA ASP A 320 3.39 12.42 -9.01
C ASP A 320 3.17 11.07 -9.73
N CYS A 321 3.51 10.99 -11.02
CA CYS A 321 3.26 9.81 -11.85
C CYS A 321 4.46 8.86 -11.87
N ASP A 322 4.34 7.72 -11.19
CA ASP A 322 5.38 6.67 -11.10
C ASP A 322 5.90 6.20 -12.47
N HIS A 323 5.00 6.08 -13.45
CA HIS A 323 5.33 5.68 -14.82
C HIS A 323 6.10 6.76 -15.59
N CYS A 324 5.77 8.03 -15.33
CA CYS A 324 6.45 9.18 -15.89
C CYS A 324 7.87 9.30 -15.34
N ILE A 325 8.01 9.06 -14.03
CA ILE A 325 9.30 9.01 -13.34
C ILE A 325 10.18 7.92 -13.92
N LYS A 326 9.65 6.73 -14.25
CA LYS A 326 10.42 5.67 -14.94
C LYS A 326 10.95 6.13 -16.29
N VAL A 327 10.09 6.69 -17.15
CA VAL A 327 10.50 7.15 -18.49
C VAL A 327 11.56 8.26 -18.40
N LEU A 328 11.33 9.25 -17.53
CA LEU A 328 12.22 10.38 -17.29
C LEU A 328 13.56 9.98 -16.68
N LYS A 329 13.57 9.08 -15.69
CA LYS A 329 14.76 8.75 -14.90
C LYS A 329 15.52 7.51 -15.37
N VAL A 330 14.89 6.66 -16.18
CA VAL A 330 15.48 5.37 -16.59
C VAL A 330 15.59 5.28 -18.12
N ASP A 331 14.48 5.39 -18.84
CA ASP A 331 14.44 5.05 -20.26
C ASP A 331 15.12 6.12 -21.13
N LEU A 332 14.78 7.40 -20.92
CA LEU A 332 15.36 8.51 -21.68
C LEU A 332 16.86 8.73 -21.37
N PRO A 333 17.33 8.73 -20.12
CA PRO A 333 18.76 8.86 -19.83
C PRO A 333 19.58 7.69 -20.36
N ARG A 334 19.03 6.46 -20.32
CA ARG A 334 19.67 5.28 -20.92
C ARG A 334 19.82 5.46 -22.43
N LEU A 335 18.81 5.98 -23.13
CA LEU A 335 18.86 6.24 -24.56
C LEU A 335 19.80 7.40 -24.91
N ALA A 336 19.78 8.49 -24.15
CA ALA A 336 20.68 9.62 -24.33
C ALA A 336 22.15 9.22 -24.15
N LYS A 337 22.45 8.35 -23.17
CA LYS A 337 23.80 7.80 -22.94
C LYS A 337 24.23 6.82 -24.03
N ARG A 338 23.30 6.04 -24.57
CA ARG A 338 23.56 5.06 -25.64
C ARG A 338 23.72 5.73 -27.01
N TYR A 339 22.98 6.82 -27.25
CA TYR A 339 22.99 7.57 -28.50
C TYR A 339 23.20 9.08 -28.23
N PRO A 340 24.42 9.51 -27.82
CA PRO A 340 24.71 10.91 -27.54
C PRO A 340 24.39 11.84 -28.72
N GLY A 341 23.64 12.91 -28.46
CA GLY A 341 23.27 13.91 -29.47
C GLY A 341 22.23 13.47 -30.49
N LEU A 342 21.59 12.30 -30.32
CA LEU A 342 20.54 11.83 -31.21
C LEU A 342 19.23 12.62 -31.09
N PHE A 343 18.88 13.01 -29.86
CA PHE A 343 17.66 13.74 -29.54
C PHE A 343 17.87 14.75 -28.40
N THR A 344 16.98 15.73 -28.30
CA THR A 344 16.89 16.72 -27.23
C THR A 344 15.49 16.68 -26.62
N LEU A 345 15.39 16.86 -25.29
CA LEU A 345 14.13 16.80 -24.58
C LEU A 345 13.59 18.19 -24.28
N LYS A 346 12.29 18.37 -24.45
CA LYS A 346 11.51 19.47 -23.88
C LYS A 346 10.50 18.88 -22.91
N LEU A 347 10.47 19.39 -21.69
CA LEU A 347 9.67 18.82 -20.61
C LEU A 347 8.50 19.74 -20.31
N HIS A 348 7.30 19.16 -20.29
CA HIS A 348 6.05 19.86 -20.07
C HIS A 348 5.35 19.25 -18.85
N ASN A 349 5.31 20.01 -17.74
CA ASN A 349 4.65 19.58 -16.52
C ASN A 349 3.13 19.86 -16.63
N ILE A 350 2.33 18.81 -16.78
CA ILE A 350 0.88 18.93 -16.99
C ILE A 350 0.10 19.36 -15.73
N ASP A 351 0.74 19.45 -14.57
CA ASP A 351 0.14 20.09 -13.39
C ASP A 351 0.04 21.62 -13.57
N LYS A 352 0.78 22.19 -14.55
CA LYS A 352 0.67 23.59 -14.95
C LYS A 352 -0.37 23.76 -16.05
N THR A 353 -1.28 24.71 -15.89
CA THR A 353 -2.40 24.92 -16.82
C THR A 353 -1.97 25.20 -18.26
N GLU A 354 -0.95 26.04 -18.47
CA GLU A 354 -0.46 26.39 -19.81
C GLU A 354 0.09 25.17 -20.57
N GLU A 355 0.78 24.29 -19.85
CA GLU A 355 1.37 23.06 -20.40
C GLU A 355 0.32 21.96 -20.63
N TYR A 356 -0.69 21.89 -19.77
CA TYR A 356 -1.84 21.01 -19.97
C TYR A 356 -2.65 21.42 -21.22
N PHE A 357 -2.87 22.72 -21.44
CA PHE A 357 -3.53 23.20 -22.66
C PHE A 357 -2.68 22.98 -23.91
N LEU A 358 -1.36 23.12 -23.80
CA LEU A 358 -0.44 22.78 -24.89
C LEU A 358 -0.53 21.29 -25.26
N LEU A 359 -0.65 20.39 -24.28
CA LEU A 359 -0.90 18.97 -24.51
C LEU A 359 -2.20 18.76 -25.30
N GLU A 360 -3.32 19.35 -24.85
CA GLU A 360 -4.61 19.20 -25.54
C GLU A 360 -4.55 19.72 -26.99
N GLU A 361 -3.88 20.86 -27.24
CA GLU A 361 -3.71 21.40 -28.60
C GLU A 361 -2.87 20.46 -29.49
N MET A 362 -1.81 19.85 -28.94
CA MET A 362 -0.94 18.93 -29.67
C MET A 362 -1.62 17.58 -29.95
N GLU A 363 -2.39 17.06 -28.99
CA GLU A 363 -3.23 15.86 -29.14
C GLU A 363 -4.32 16.07 -30.20
N GLU A 364 -4.98 17.24 -30.21
CA GLU A 364 -6.00 17.58 -31.21
C GLU A 364 -5.39 17.68 -32.62
N LYS A 365 -4.20 18.29 -32.75
CA LYS A 365 -3.46 18.35 -34.02
C LYS A 365 -2.99 16.98 -34.50
N ALA A 366 -2.65 16.09 -33.58
CA ALA A 366 -2.28 14.71 -33.88
C ALA A 366 -3.50 13.80 -34.14
N ASN A 367 -4.72 14.29 -33.88
CA ASN A 367 -5.96 13.52 -33.91
C ASN A 367 -5.89 12.27 -32.99
N ASP A 368 -5.29 12.43 -31.82
CA ASP A 368 -5.06 11.38 -30.83
C ASP A 368 -5.23 11.93 -29.40
N LEU A 369 -6.47 11.89 -28.91
CA LEU A 369 -6.94 12.59 -27.70
C LEU A 369 -7.00 11.68 -26.45
N GLU A 370 -6.69 10.39 -26.59
CA GLU A 370 -6.85 9.38 -25.52
C GLU A 370 -5.50 8.81 -25.06
N ASN A 371 -4.43 9.61 -25.12
CA ASN A 371 -3.10 9.16 -24.72
C ASN A 371 -2.96 9.04 -23.19
N ASP A 372 -2.32 7.95 -22.75
CA ASP A 372 -1.87 7.76 -21.38
C ASP A 372 -0.63 8.64 -21.12
N ILE A 373 -0.49 9.19 -19.90
CA ILE A 373 0.70 9.98 -19.51
C ILE A 373 1.81 9.00 -19.03
N PRO A 374 3.09 9.20 -19.38
CA PRO A 374 3.66 10.31 -20.14
C PRO A 374 3.33 10.25 -21.63
N VAL A 375 3.13 11.42 -22.25
CA VAL A 375 2.90 11.56 -23.70
C VAL A 375 4.13 12.19 -24.34
N LEU A 376 4.67 11.55 -25.38
CA LEU A 376 5.83 12.07 -26.13
C LEU A 376 5.39 12.45 -27.54
N PHE A 377 5.68 13.69 -27.93
CA PHE A 377 5.57 14.17 -29.30
C PHE A 377 6.96 14.37 -29.89
N PHE A 378 7.19 13.83 -31.08
CA PHE A 378 8.40 14.11 -31.83
C PHE A 378 8.15 13.91 -33.32
N GLU A 379 8.53 14.91 -34.12
CA GLU A 379 8.27 14.94 -35.56
C GLU A 379 6.76 14.72 -35.85
N SER A 380 6.38 13.56 -36.40
CA SER A 380 4.99 13.17 -36.69
C SER A 380 4.50 11.98 -35.83
N HIS A 381 5.19 11.67 -34.73
CA HIS A 381 4.87 10.53 -33.88
C HIS A 381 4.39 10.99 -32.51
N VAL A 382 3.42 10.24 -31.98
CA VAL A 382 2.90 10.37 -30.62
C VAL A 382 3.04 9.01 -29.96
N LEU A 383 3.52 8.98 -28.72
CA LEU A 383 3.56 7.78 -27.89
C LEU A 383 2.92 8.10 -26.55
N GLY A 384 1.90 7.33 -26.17
CA GLY A 384 1.15 7.49 -24.93
C GLY A 384 1.46 6.38 -23.93
N GLY A 385 1.92 6.75 -22.75
CA GLY A 385 2.09 5.85 -21.61
C GLY A 385 3.42 5.08 -21.64
N ALA A 386 3.88 4.70 -20.44
CA ALA A 386 5.23 4.15 -20.27
C ALA A 386 5.49 2.85 -21.04
N GLU A 387 4.49 1.98 -21.22
CA GLU A 387 4.68 0.74 -21.98
C GLU A 387 4.90 0.98 -23.48
N GLU A 388 4.19 1.97 -24.05
CA GLU A 388 4.33 2.30 -25.46
C GLU A 388 5.66 2.98 -25.72
N VAL A 389 6.05 3.89 -24.82
CA VAL A 389 7.36 4.56 -24.83
C VAL A 389 8.50 3.54 -24.75
N GLU A 390 8.47 2.63 -23.78
CA GLU A 390 9.51 1.61 -23.58
C GLU A 390 9.66 0.70 -24.81
N ARG A 391 8.56 0.39 -25.50
CA ARG A 391 8.56 -0.53 -26.64
C ARG A 391 8.97 0.14 -27.96
N ASN A 392 8.51 1.37 -28.19
CA ASN A 392 8.50 1.96 -29.53
C ASN A 392 9.48 3.13 -29.69
N LEU A 393 9.93 3.76 -28.60
CA LEU A 393 10.76 4.97 -28.68
C LEU A 393 12.14 4.71 -29.34
N GLU A 394 12.91 3.74 -28.85
CA GLU A 394 14.25 3.43 -29.41
C GLU A 394 14.20 3.04 -30.91
N PRO A 395 13.31 2.12 -31.35
CA PRO A 395 13.18 1.79 -32.77
C PRO A 395 12.78 2.98 -33.66
N LEU A 396 11.91 3.87 -33.18
CA LEU A 396 11.45 5.04 -33.93
C LEU A 396 12.54 6.11 -34.06
N LEU A 397 13.31 6.38 -33.00
CA LEU A 397 14.43 7.33 -33.07
C LEU A 397 15.50 6.86 -34.07
N LEU A 398 15.80 5.56 -34.10
CA LEU A 398 16.76 4.98 -35.04
C LEU A 398 16.22 4.92 -36.49
N SER A 399 14.91 4.74 -36.68
CA SER A 399 14.32 4.77 -38.03
C SER A 399 14.30 6.18 -38.63
N LEU A 400 14.15 7.20 -37.78
CA LEU A 400 14.22 8.61 -38.18
C LEU A 400 15.65 9.08 -38.49
N ARG A 401 16.68 8.40 -37.98
CA ARG A 401 18.09 8.69 -38.22
C ARG A 401 18.90 7.39 -38.46
N PRO A 402 18.69 6.70 -39.59
CA PRO A 402 19.27 5.38 -39.85
C PRO A 402 20.79 5.38 -40.08
N ASN A 403 21.40 6.56 -40.30
CA ASN A 403 22.84 6.75 -40.52
C ASN A 403 23.58 7.26 -39.27
N TYR A 404 22.96 7.21 -38.09
CA TYR A 404 23.62 7.63 -36.84
C TYR A 404 24.82 6.72 -36.52
N SER A 405 26.00 7.32 -36.32
CA SER A 405 27.24 6.66 -35.89
C SER A 405 27.70 7.25 -34.56
N ALA A 406 27.89 6.40 -33.55
CA ALA A 406 28.38 6.83 -32.23
C ALA A 406 29.82 7.40 -32.27
N GLU A 407 30.59 7.09 -33.32
CA GLU A 407 31.97 7.55 -33.48
C GLU A 407 32.07 9.01 -33.94
N ASP A 408 31.07 9.53 -34.66
CA ASP A 408 31.07 10.93 -35.16
C ASP A 408 30.66 11.95 -34.08
N SER A 409 29.94 11.50 -33.03
CA SER A 409 29.47 12.36 -31.93
C SER A 409 30.46 12.48 -30.76
N ALA A 410 31.53 11.67 -30.72
CA ALA A 410 32.42 11.54 -29.57
C ALA A 410 33.47 12.67 -29.41
N GLN A 411 33.51 13.67 -30.29
CA GLN A 411 34.48 14.77 -30.20
C GLN A 411 34.01 15.99 -29.42
N HIS A 412 32.76 16.06 -28.96
CA HIS A 412 32.27 17.16 -28.12
C HIS A 412 31.39 16.55 -27.02
N VAL A 413 31.99 16.11 -25.93
CA VAL A 413 31.27 15.75 -24.69
C VAL A 413 31.73 16.73 -23.62
N GLY A 414 30.96 17.79 -23.49
CA GLY A 414 31.08 18.79 -22.44
C GLY A 414 29.71 19.44 -22.31
N GLU A 415 28.79 18.71 -21.68
CA GLU A 415 27.56 19.20 -21.02
C GLU A 415 26.81 17.96 -20.52
N GLU A 416 26.78 17.78 -19.20
CA GLU A 416 25.84 16.88 -18.55
C GLU A 416 24.43 17.40 -18.84
N LEU A 417 23.52 16.47 -19.17
CA LEU A 417 22.11 16.75 -19.39
C LEU A 417 21.49 17.22 -18.06
N ALA A 418 21.58 18.51 -17.76
CA ALA A 418 20.90 19.15 -16.65
C ALA A 418 19.40 19.20 -16.98
N VAL A 419 18.65 18.29 -16.35
CA VAL A 419 17.19 18.35 -16.33
C VAL A 419 16.80 19.14 -15.09
N GLU A 420 16.50 20.43 -15.26
CA GLU A 420 15.81 21.22 -14.23
C GLU A 420 14.35 20.76 -14.16
N ILE A 421 13.97 20.14 -13.04
CA ILE A 421 12.58 19.88 -12.70
C ILE A 421 12.08 21.09 -11.92
N ASP A 422 11.24 21.86 -12.60
CA ASP A 422 10.63 23.09 -12.10
C ASP A 422 9.63 22.77 -10.97
N ALA A 423 9.94 23.20 -9.76
CA ALA A 423 9.18 22.93 -8.55
C ALA A 423 8.01 23.93 -8.39
N ALA A 424 6.86 23.60 -8.97
CA ALA A 424 5.54 24.10 -8.59
C ALA A 424 4.63 22.85 -8.58
N VAL A 425 3.96 22.45 -7.51
CA VAL A 425 3.01 23.20 -6.68
C VAL A 425 2.98 22.55 -5.29
N ALA A 426 3.19 23.33 -4.24
CA ALA A 426 2.75 22.98 -2.89
C ALA A 426 2.02 24.20 -2.36
N LEU A 427 0.69 24.10 -2.33
CA LEU A 427 -0.21 25.08 -1.71
C LEU A 427 -0.37 24.72 -0.23
N THR A 428 0.03 25.67 0.59
CA THR A 428 -0.27 25.87 2.01
C THR A 428 -1.73 25.61 2.39
N LEU A 429 -1.90 24.96 3.55
CA LEU A 429 -3.14 25.02 4.34
C LEU A 429 -2.81 25.37 5.80
N ASP A 430 -3.66 26.29 6.29
CA ASP A 430 -3.80 26.89 7.62
C ASP A 430 -2.79 27.98 8.02
N SER A 431 -3.18 29.22 8.35
CA SER A 431 -4.45 29.70 8.92
C SER A 431 -4.64 31.20 8.71
N LEU A 432 -5.74 31.62 8.09
CA LEU A 432 -6.40 32.90 8.35
C LEU A 432 -7.91 32.67 8.33
N GLU A 433 -8.57 33.29 9.29
CA GLU A 433 -9.94 33.07 9.69
C GLU A 433 -10.96 33.19 8.55
N ALA A 434 -12.03 32.41 8.69
CA ALA A 434 -13.22 32.34 7.88
C ALA A 434 -13.69 33.68 7.28
N VAL A 435 -13.34 33.94 6.00
CA VAL A 435 -14.23 34.47 4.95
C VAL A 435 -13.63 34.11 3.58
N GLY A 436 -14.26 33.22 2.80
CA GLY A 436 -14.14 33.21 1.33
C GLY A 436 -13.49 32.01 0.62
N LYS A 437 -12.94 31.00 1.31
CA LYS A 437 -12.41 29.79 0.64
C LYS A 437 -13.54 28.84 0.22
N LYS A 438 -13.48 28.35 -1.01
CA LYS A 438 -14.50 27.54 -1.69
C LYS A 438 -13.98 26.12 -1.88
N GLU A 439 -14.79 25.15 -1.51
CA GLU A 439 -14.36 23.77 -1.37
C GLU A 439 -14.80 22.90 -2.55
N ILE A 440 -13.84 22.24 -3.19
CA ILE A 440 -14.06 21.16 -4.16
C ILE A 440 -13.95 19.84 -3.41
N VAL A 441 -15.01 19.04 -3.42
CA VAL A 441 -15.01 17.70 -2.83
C VAL A 441 -14.80 16.68 -3.94
N PHE A 442 -13.70 15.94 -3.88
CA PHE A 442 -13.28 14.98 -4.89
C PHE A 442 -13.19 13.56 -4.31
N PHE A 443 -13.76 12.59 -5.00
CA PHE A 443 -13.73 11.19 -4.62
C PHE A 443 -12.98 10.36 -5.66
N GLU A 444 -12.05 9.52 -5.19
CA GLU A 444 -11.18 8.70 -6.01
C GLU A 444 -11.15 7.23 -5.54
N THR A 445 -10.64 6.36 -6.41
CA THR A 445 -10.34 4.95 -6.09
C THR A 445 -8.89 4.67 -6.43
N PHE A 446 -8.21 3.85 -5.63
CA PHE A 446 -6.83 3.47 -5.90
C PHE A 446 -6.67 2.79 -7.28
N GLY A 447 -5.64 3.19 -8.02
CA GLY A 447 -5.33 2.64 -9.36
C GLY A 447 -6.28 3.08 -10.48
N CYS A 448 -7.05 4.16 -10.25
CA CYS A 448 -7.97 4.75 -11.22
C CYS A 448 -7.26 5.81 -12.07
N LYS A 449 -6.93 5.48 -13.31
CA LYS A 449 -6.23 6.40 -14.24
C LYS A 449 -7.03 7.69 -14.51
N GLU A 450 -8.35 7.57 -14.65
CA GLU A 450 -9.25 8.69 -14.85
C GLU A 450 -9.28 9.62 -13.62
N CYS A 451 -9.04 9.06 -12.43
CA CYS A 451 -8.98 9.82 -11.19
C CYS A 451 -7.69 10.64 -11.11
N ASP A 452 -6.54 10.06 -11.50
CA ASP A 452 -5.26 10.77 -11.55
C ASP A 452 -5.32 11.97 -12.53
N ARG A 453 -5.90 11.76 -13.72
CA ARG A 453 -6.09 12.82 -14.71
C ARG A 453 -7.04 13.92 -14.21
N ALA A 454 -8.17 13.53 -13.61
CA ALA A 454 -9.12 14.47 -13.02
C ALA A 454 -8.49 15.28 -11.87
N LEU A 455 -7.71 14.65 -11.01
CA LEU A 455 -7.03 15.32 -9.90
C LEU A 455 -5.99 16.32 -10.39
N SER A 456 -5.23 15.98 -11.44
CA SER A 456 -4.25 16.88 -12.07
C SER A 456 -4.94 18.12 -12.66
N LEU A 457 -6.06 17.92 -13.37
CA LEU A 457 -6.90 19.02 -13.87
C LEU A 457 -7.37 19.93 -12.72
N LEU A 458 -7.80 19.35 -11.59
CA LEU A 458 -8.25 20.14 -10.44
C LEU A 458 -7.12 20.93 -9.80
N LYS A 459 -5.94 20.33 -9.64
CA LYS A 459 -4.74 21.00 -9.15
C LYS A 459 -4.36 22.18 -10.04
N ALA A 460 -4.47 22.04 -11.37
CA ALA A 460 -4.24 23.14 -12.31
C ALA A 460 -5.19 24.32 -12.06
N PHE A 461 -6.51 24.08 -11.95
CA PHE A 461 -7.49 25.13 -11.63
C PHE A 461 -7.28 25.75 -10.24
N ALA A 462 -6.94 24.95 -9.23
CA ALA A 462 -6.67 25.43 -7.88
C ALA A 462 -5.37 26.24 -7.78
N SER A 463 -4.41 26.01 -8.68
CA SER A 463 -3.19 26.80 -8.78
C SER A 463 -3.45 28.23 -9.29
N GLU A 464 -4.48 28.41 -10.13
CA GLU A 464 -4.89 29.72 -10.67
C GLU A 464 -5.82 30.50 -9.73
N ASP A 465 -6.72 29.81 -9.04
CA ASP A 465 -7.64 30.40 -8.06
C ASP A 465 -7.33 29.89 -6.65
N SER A 466 -6.48 30.64 -5.95
CA SER A 466 -6.11 30.40 -4.55
C SER A 466 -7.29 30.38 -3.55
N THR A 467 -8.51 30.73 -3.98
CA THR A 467 -9.72 30.57 -3.16
C THR A 467 -10.28 29.16 -3.20
N LEU A 468 -9.87 28.31 -4.15
CA LEU A 468 -10.30 26.92 -4.29
C LEU A 468 -9.45 25.99 -3.42
N VAL A 469 -10.11 25.13 -2.64
CA VAL A 469 -9.49 24.10 -1.82
C VAL A 469 -10.03 22.74 -2.23
N ILE A 470 -9.14 21.82 -2.61
CA ILE A 470 -9.53 20.46 -2.99
C ILE A 470 -9.46 19.56 -1.77
N ARG A 471 -10.57 18.89 -1.45
CA ARG A 471 -10.62 17.81 -0.45
C ARG A 471 -10.84 16.48 -1.15
N THR A 472 -9.85 15.59 -1.01
CA THR A 472 -9.87 14.28 -1.63
C THR A 472 -10.28 13.20 -0.63
N TYR A 473 -11.14 12.28 -1.08
CA TYR A 473 -11.64 11.14 -0.31
C TYR A 473 -11.48 9.85 -1.12
N SER A 474 -10.78 8.85 -0.57
CA SER A 474 -10.66 7.54 -1.20
C SER A 474 -11.88 6.67 -0.86
N ILE A 475 -12.59 6.15 -1.86
CA ILE A 475 -13.75 5.28 -1.63
C ILE A 475 -13.38 3.87 -1.12
N GLU A 476 -12.08 3.58 -0.98
CA GLU A 476 -11.59 2.39 -0.29
C GLU A 476 -11.83 2.50 1.22
N ASP A 477 -11.84 3.73 1.75
CA ASP A 477 -12.29 4.00 3.10
C ASP A 477 -13.82 3.85 3.18
N PRO A 478 -14.34 2.95 4.04
CA PRO A 478 -15.78 2.74 4.19
C PRO A 478 -16.54 4.02 4.54
N GLU A 479 -15.95 4.93 5.33
CA GLU A 479 -16.60 6.19 5.68
C GLU A 479 -16.74 7.12 4.48
N SER A 480 -15.66 7.31 3.71
CA SER A 480 -15.63 8.08 2.47
C SER A 480 -16.59 7.51 1.41
N LYS A 481 -16.75 6.18 1.35
CA LYS A 481 -17.74 5.55 0.45
C LYS A 481 -19.17 5.86 0.86
N THR A 482 -19.48 5.83 2.16
CA THR A 482 -20.81 6.26 2.65
C THR A 482 -21.06 7.74 2.42
N LEU A 483 -20.01 8.55 2.48
CA LEU A 483 -20.05 9.96 2.18
C LEU A 483 -20.37 10.19 0.70
N LEU A 484 -19.70 9.51 -0.23
CA LEU A 484 -20.00 9.61 -1.67
C LEU A 484 -21.46 9.26 -2.00
N ALA A 485 -22.03 8.21 -1.38
CA ALA A 485 -23.44 7.89 -1.56
C ALA A 485 -24.37 8.99 -1.05
N ALA A 486 -24.02 9.64 0.06
CA ALA A 486 -24.79 10.75 0.62
C ALA A 486 -24.74 11.99 -0.30
N PHE A 487 -23.57 12.32 -0.84
CA PHE A 487 -23.41 13.33 -1.88
C PHE A 487 -24.29 12.99 -3.10
N GLY A 488 -24.23 11.75 -3.59
CA GLY A 488 -25.04 11.30 -4.72
C GLY A 488 -26.55 11.45 -4.52
N GLU A 489 -27.05 11.21 -3.30
CA GLU A 489 -28.47 11.41 -2.96
C GLU A 489 -28.85 12.89 -2.88
N VAL A 490 -28.06 13.70 -2.16
CA VAL A 490 -28.34 15.14 -1.95
C VAL A 490 -28.28 15.92 -3.27
N TYR A 491 -27.31 15.61 -4.13
CA TYR A 491 -27.14 16.26 -5.43
C TYR A 491 -28.03 15.67 -6.53
N GLY A 492 -28.88 14.68 -6.20
CA GLY A 492 -29.81 14.07 -7.16
C GLY A 492 -29.13 13.31 -8.30
N VAL A 493 -27.91 12.80 -8.07
CA VAL A 493 -27.18 11.94 -9.01
C VAL A 493 -28.02 10.70 -9.29
N SER A 494 -28.05 10.22 -10.53
CA SER A 494 -28.76 9.00 -10.90
C SER A 494 -28.17 7.79 -10.18
N LYS A 495 -29.01 6.84 -9.75
CA LYS A 495 -28.59 5.73 -8.87
C LYS A 495 -27.42 4.92 -9.41
N ASP A 496 -27.39 4.72 -10.73
CA ASP A 496 -26.34 4.03 -11.48
C ASP A 496 -24.98 4.77 -11.49
N ARG A 497 -24.95 6.07 -11.16
CA ARG A 497 -23.75 6.91 -11.18
C ARG A 497 -23.25 7.33 -9.79
N ARG A 498 -24.00 7.07 -8.71
CA ARG A 498 -23.75 7.60 -7.34
C ARG A 498 -22.46 7.12 -6.67
N LEU A 499 -21.93 5.96 -7.05
CA LEU A 499 -20.74 5.37 -6.43
C LEU A 499 -19.57 5.24 -7.42
N LEU A 500 -19.66 5.95 -8.55
CA LEU A 500 -18.62 5.95 -9.57
C LEU A 500 -17.56 6.99 -9.21
N THR A 501 -16.30 6.63 -9.39
CA THR A 501 -15.17 7.56 -9.33
C THR A 501 -14.54 7.69 -10.72
N PRO A 502 -13.88 8.81 -11.03
CA PRO A 502 -13.78 10.01 -10.21
C PRO A 502 -15.13 10.73 -10.07
N ALA A 503 -15.40 11.31 -8.90
CA ALA A 503 -16.59 12.13 -8.68
C ALA A 503 -16.22 13.44 -8.00
N LEU A 504 -16.74 14.54 -8.53
CA LEU A 504 -16.46 15.90 -8.09
C LEU A 504 -17.76 16.60 -7.72
N PHE A 505 -17.75 17.30 -6.60
CA PHE A 505 -18.84 18.14 -6.12
C PHE A 505 -18.30 19.53 -5.77
N PHE A 506 -19.00 20.57 -6.22
CA PHE A 506 -18.66 21.97 -5.94
C PHE A 506 -19.95 22.81 -5.88
N GLY A 507 -20.12 23.59 -4.82
CA GLY A 507 -21.38 24.28 -4.54
C GLY A 507 -22.56 23.31 -4.59
N ARG A 508 -23.56 23.54 -5.46
CA ARG A 508 -24.68 22.61 -5.69
C ARG A 508 -24.57 21.80 -6.98
N GLY A 509 -23.47 21.91 -7.71
CA GLY A 509 -23.22 21.12 -8.92
C GLY A 509 -22.23 19.98 -8.71
N TYR A 510 -22.20 19.07 -9.69
CA TYR A 510 -21.35 17.89 -9.66
C TYR A 510 -20.91 17.47 -11.07
N LEU A 511 -19.80 16.75 -11.15
CA LEU A 511 -19.30 16.08 -12.36
C LEU A 511 -18.82 14.68 -11.98
N ILE A 512 -19.13 13.68 -12.81
CA ILE A 512 -18.79 12.27 -12.53
C ILE A 512 -18.12 11.66 -13.76
N GLN A 513 -16.99 10.97 -13.56
CA GLN A 513 -16.21 10.28 -14.58
C GLN A 513 -15.89 11.20 -15.77
N SER A 514 -16.26 10.82 -16.99
CA SER A 514 -15.99 11.56 -18.24
C SER A 514 -16.63 12.95 -18.30
N ASP A 515 -17.53 13.29 -17.36
CA ASP A 515 -18.03 14.66 -17.24
C ASP A 515 -16.99 15.61 -16.64
N ILE A 516 -15.93 15.10 -16.01
CA ILE A 516 -14.82 15.91 -15.47
C ILE A 516 -13.85 16.22 -16.60
N ASN A 517 -14.01 17.39 -17.22
CA ASN A 517 -13.09 17.95 -18.20
C ASN A 517 -12.99 19.47 -18.03
N SER A 518 -11.98 20.09 -18.66
CA SER A 518 -11.64 21.51 -18.51
C SER A 518 -12.84 22.44 -18.76
N THR A 519 -13.64 22.18 -19.80
CA THR A 519 -14.78 23.02 -20.20
C THR A 519 -15.93 22.94 -19.20
N LYS A 520 -16.33 21.71 -18.82
CA LYS A 520 -17.43 21.51 -17.87
C LYS A 520 -17.05 21.93 -16.46
N LEU A 521 -15.81 21.69 -16.05
CA LEU A 521 -15.29 22.12 -14.76
C LEU A 521 -15.30 23.65 -14.65
N LYS A 522 -14.77 24.36 -15.65
CA LYS A 522 -14.82 25.83 -15.67
C LYS A 522 -16.25 26.36 -15.58
N THR A 523 -17.16 25.78 -16.38
CA THR A 523 -18.58 26.15 -16.35
C THR A 523 -19.21 25.94 -14.97
N LEU A 524 -18.88 24.82 -14.31
CA LEU A 524 -19.37 24.51 -12.97
C LEU A 524 -18.82 25.50 -11.92
N LEU A 525 -17.51 25.75 -11.95
CA LEU A 525 -16.84 26.67 -11.01
C LEU A 525 -17.37 28.11 -11.15
N GLU A 526 -17.72 28.55 -12.36
CA GLU A 526 -18.33 29.85 -12.62
C GLU A 526 -19.80 29.92 -12.16
N ALA A 527 -20.59 28.88 -12.44
CA ALA A 527 -22.03 28.86 -12.15
C ALA A 527 -22.33 28.72 -10.65
N GLU A 528 -21.58 27.89 -9.95
CA GLU A 528 -21.79 27.57 -8.53
C GLU A 528 -20.87 28.35 -7.60
N ARG A 529 -20.25 29.42 -8.13
CA ARG A 529 -19.20 30.18 -7.47
C ARG A 529 -19.59 30.67 -6.09
N GLU A 530 -20.84 31.08 -5.87
CA GLU A 530 -21.28 31.72 -4.61
C GLU A 530 -22.00 30.75 -3.66
N GLU A 531 -22.24 29.51 -4.07
CA GLU A 531 -22.97 28.51 -3.28
C GLU A 531 -21.98 27.59 -2.54
N PRO A 532 -22.10 27.42 -1.20
CA PRO A 532 -21.27 26.47 -0.47
C PRO A 532 -21.78 25.03 -0.62
N VAL A 533 -20.89 24.07 -0.42
CA VAL A 533 -21.26 22.64 -0.30
C VAL A 533 -22.21 22.47 0.91
N PRO A 534 -23.40 21.83 0.74
CA PRO A 534 -24.41 21.72 1.78
C PRO A 534 -24.10 20.60 2.78
N TRP A 535 -22.99 20.73 3.51
CA TRP A 535 -22.46 19.73 4.45
C TRP A 535 -23.49 19.23 5.47
N ASN A 536 -24.37 20.09 5.97
CA ASN A 536 -25.43 19.70 6.92
C ASN A 536 -26.45 18.72 6.30
N GLU A 537 -26.80 18.90 5.02
CA GLU A 537 -27.73 18.01 4.31
C GLU A 537 -27.05 16.68 3.99
N ILE A 538 -25.78 16.72 3.59
CA ILE A 538 -24.96 15.53 3.32
C ILE A 538 -24.78 14.70 4.59
N GLU A 539 -24.45 15.32 5.72
CA GLU A 539 -24.24 14.61 6.99
C GLU A 539 -25.55 13.99 7.51
N ALA A 540 -26.68 14.69 7.31
CA ALA A 540 -28.01 14.14 7.60
C ALA A 540 -28.38 12.97 6.65
N ALA A 541 -27.92 13.01 5.39
CA ALA A 541 -28.10 11.95 4.41
C ALA A 541 -27.12 10.78 4.59
N ARG A 542 -26.01 10.95 5.33
CA ARG A 542 -24.95 9.94 5.53
C ARG A 542 -25.46 8.62 6.07
N GLN A 543 -26.39 8.66 7.03
CA GLN A 543 -27.02 7.46 7.57
C GLN A 543 -27.91 6.74 6.53
N LYS A 544 -28.59 7.48 5.64
CA LYS A 544 -29.38 6.92 4.54
C LYS A 544 -28.51 6.41 3.39
N GLY A 545 -27.42 7.10 3.07
CA GLY A 545 -26.42 6.67 2.09
C GLY A 545 -25.75 5.35 2.50
N ALA A 546 -25.41 5.22 3.79
CA ALA A 546 -24.95 3.96 4.36
C ALA A 546 -26.02 2.84 4.24
N GLU A 547 -27.29 3.14 4.50
CA GLU A 547 -28.39 2.18 4.32
C GLU A 547 -28.61 1.79 2.85
N GLU A 548 -28.40 2.70 1.89
CA GLU A 548 -28.56 2.45 0.45
C GLU A 548 -27.40 1.64 -0.14
N ILE A 549 -26.15 1.92 0.22
CA ILE A 549 -24.98 1.06 -0.10
C ILE A 549 -25.23 -0.35 0.44
N VAL A 550 -25.70 -0.44 1.69
CA VAL A 550 -26.07 -1.70 2.30
C VAL A 550 -27.26 -2.35 1.58
N ARG A 551 -28.19 -1.58 0.99
CA ARG A 551 -29.37 -2.09 0.25
C ARG A 551 -29.02 -2.57 -1.17
N GLU A 552 -28.07 -1.91 -1.83
CA GLU A 552 -27.54 -2.29 -3.15
C GLU A 552 -26.63 -3.52 -3.05
N PHE A 553 -25.80 -3.62 -2.00
CA PHE A 553 -25.09 -4.86 -1.63
C PHE A 553 -26.04 -5.97 -1.11
N LYS A 554 -27.13 -5.63 -0.40
CA LYS A 554 -28.21 -6.57 -0.05
C LYS A 554 -29.08 -6.97 -1.23
N GLY A 555 -28.97 -6.32 -2.39
CA GLY A 555 -29.67 -6.69 -3.62
C GLY A 555 -29.31 -8.11 -4.08
N PHE A 556 -28.11 -8.59 -3.72
CA PHE A 556 -27.74 -9.99 -3.89
C PHE A 556 -28.12 -10.87 -2.69
N GLY A 557 -28.16 -10.35 -1.46
CA GLY A 557 -28.78 -11.01 -0.30
C GLY A 557 -28.14 -12.33 0.17
N ILE A 558 -28.87 -13.09 1.00
CA ILE A 558 -28.53 -14.44 1.47
C ILE A 558 -28.59 -15.50 0.35
N LEU A 559 -29.15 -15.13 -0.80
CA LEU A 559 -29.55 -16.04 -1.86
C LEU A 559 -28.35 -16.68 -2.60
N PRO A 560 -27.26 -15.95 -2.94
CA PRO A 560 -26.01 -16.54 -3.42
C PRO A 560 -25.38 -17.50 -2.42
N ILE A 561 -25.48 -17.21 -1.11
CA ILE A 561 -24.90 -18.05 -0.06
C ILE A 561 -25.69 -19.37 0.06
N ILE A 562 -27.02 -19.28 0.02
CA ILE A 562 -27.90 -20.46 -0.05
C ILE A 562 -27.66 -21.23 -1.35
N GLY A 563 -27.54 -20.52 -2.48
CA GLY A 563 -27.29 -21.12 -3.79
C GLY A 563 -25.95 -21.86 -3.83
N ALA A 564 -24.88 -21.25 -3.31
CA ALA A 564 -23.56 -21.83 -3.20
C ALA A 564 -23.58 -23.06 -2.27
N GLY A 565 -24.27 -22.98 -1.12
CA GLY A 565 -24.43 -24.12 -0.21
C GLY A 565 -25.20 -25.28 -0.86
N LEU A 566 -26.32 -25.00 -1.54
CA LEU A 566 -27.09 -26.02 -2.27
C LEU A 566 -26.28 -26.66 -3.40
N LEU A 567 -25.56 -25.84 -4.18
CA LEU A 567 -24.70 -26.30 -5.26
C LEU A 567 -23.61 -27.23 -4.72
N ASP A 568 -23.01 -26.86 -3.59
CA ASP A 568 -21.97 -27.64 -2.95
C ASP A 568 -22.49 -28.96 -2.34
N GLY A 569 -23.70 -28.93 -1.78
CA GLY A 569 -24.39 -30.13 -1.31
C GLY A 569 -24.77 -31.13 -2.42
N ILE A 570 -24.79 -30.68 -3.68
CA ILE A 570 -25.07 -31.50 -4.88
C ILE A 570 -23.76 -32.02 -5.54
N ASN A 571 -22.61 -31.77 -4.93
CA ASN A 571 -21.30 -32.17 -5.47
C ASN A 571 -21.21 -33.71 -5.70
N PRO A 572 -20.60 -34.17 -6.82
CA PRO A 572 -20.30 -35.58 -7.08
C PRO A 572 -19.65 -36.35 -5.91
N CYS A 573 -18.82 -35.70 -5.09
CA CYS A 573 -18.23 -36.28 -3.88
C CYS A 573 -19.29 -36.65 -2.84
N ALA A 574 -20.17 -35.70 -2.50
CA ALA A 574 -21.23 -35.86 -1.52
C ALA A 574 -22.20 -36.97 -1.94
N PHE A 575 -22.54 -37.03 -3.24
CA PHE A 575 -23.34 -38.13 -3.78
C PHE A 575 -22.64 -39.48 -3.69
N ALA A 576 -21.36 -39.58 -4.04
CA ALA A 576 -20.62 -40.84 -3.98
C ALA A 576 -20.60 -41.42 -2.56
N VAL A 577 -20.41 -40.56 -1.56
CA VAL A 577 -20.46 -40.95 -0.15
C VAL A 577 -21.85 -41.39 0.26
N LEU A 578 -22.86 -40.62 -0.11
CA LEU A 578 -24.24 -40.91 0.23
C LEU A 578 -24.69 -42.27 -0.32
N ILE A 579 -24.34 -42.57 -1.57
CA ILE A 579 -24.60 -43.88 -2.19
C ILE A 579 -23.85 -44.98 -1.43
N PHE A 580 -22.56 -44.77 -1.15
CA PHE A 580 -21.77 -45.73 -0.39
C PHE A 580 -22.39 -46.02 0.99
N PHE A 581 -22.85 -44.97 1.67
CA PHE A 581 -23.46 -45.08 2.99
C PHE A 581 -24.83 -45.75 2.93
N ILE A 582 -25.67 -45.44 1.95
CA ILE A 582 -26.96 -46.11 1.73
C ILE A 582 -26.75 -47.59 1.42
N THR A 583 -25.80 -47.93 0.54
CA THR A 583 -25.42 -49.32 0.24
C THR A 583 -24.89 -50.01 1.49
N TYR A 584 -24.08 -49.34 2.31
CA TYR A 584 -23.62 -49.87 3.60
C TYR A 584 -24.77 -50.20 4.56
N LEU A 585 -25.73 -49.29 4.73
CA LEU A 585 -26.90 -49.50 5.58
C LEU A 585 -27.83 -50.61 5.04
N SER A 586 -27.97 -50.70 3.71
CA SER A 586 -28.72 -51.75 3.01
C SER A 586 -28.09 -53.13 3.26
N VAL A 587 -26.76 -53.23 3.12
CA VAL A 587 -26.00 -54.46 3.35
C VAL A 587 -26.04 -54.90 4.82
N LEU A 588 -26.09 -53.95 5.77
CA LEU A 588 -26.27 -54.25 7.19
C LEU A 588 -27.71 -54.63 7.57
N GLY A 589 -28.64 -54.63 6.61
CA GLY A 589 -30.03 -55.03 6.85
C GLY A 589 -30.81 -54.04 7.72
N VAL A 590 -30.41 -52.76 7.76
CA VAL A 590 -31.12 -51.74 8.52
C VAL A 590 -32.52 -51.57 7.91
N GLN A 591 -33.54 -51.85 8.70
CA GLN A 591 -34.94 -51.71 8.27
C GLN A 591 -35.21 -50.27 7.82
N ARG A 592 -35.97 -50.08 6.74
CA ARG A 592 -36.29 -48.75 6.16
C ARG A 592 -36.81 -47.73 7.19
N ARG A 593 -37.60 -48.18 8.17
CA ARG A 593 -38.13 -47.32 9.25
C ARG A 593 -37.04 -46.85 10.23
N ARG A 594 -35.95 -47.61 10.37
CA ARG A 594 -34.82 -47.31 11.27
C ARG A 594 -33.70 -46.52 10.61
N VAL A 595 -33.72 -46.35 9.28
CA VAL A 595 -32.71 -45.57 8.55
C VAL A 595 -32.61 -44.13 9.07
N ILE A 596 -33.73 -43.50 9.42
CA ILE A 596 -33.74 -42.12 9.92
C ILE A 596 -32.96 -41.94 11.24
N TRP A 597 -32.96 -42.96 12.10
CA TRP A 597 -32.25 -42.96 13.39
C TRP A 597 -30.74 -43.11 13.22
N VAL A 598 -30.28 -43.55 12.05
CA VAL A 598 -28.86 -43.60 11.68
C VAL A 598 -28.48 -42.36 10.84
N ALA A 599 -29.38 -41.92 9.97
CA ALA A 599 -29.19 -40.77 9.09
C ALA A 599 -29.16 -39.44 9.84
N ALA A 600 -30.02 -39.22 10.84
CA ALA A 600 -30.04 -37.95 11.56
C ALA A 600 -28.72 -37.65 12.30
N PRO A 601 -28.12 -38.59 13.07
CA PRO A 601 -26.79 -38.41 13.65
C PRO A 601 -25.69 -38.23 12.60
N PHE A 602 -25.78 -38.92 11.45
CA PHE A 602 -24.86 -38.75 10.33
C PHE A 602 -24.90 -37.31 9.78
N ILE A 603 -26.08 -36.81 9.45
CA ILE A 603 -26.28 -35.46 8.91
C ILE A 603 -25.84 -34.38 9.92
N ALA A 604 -26.17 -34.57 11.20
CA ALA A 604 -25.73 -33.66 12.26
C ALA A 604 -24.21 -33.61 12.40
N ALA A 605 -23.54 -34.76 12.28
CA ALA A 605 -22.08 -34.85 12.31
C ALA A 605 -21.44 -34.17 11.08
N VAL A 606 -22.02 -34.36 9.88
CA VAL A 606 -21.58 -33.65 8.66
C VAL A 606 -21.70 -32.13 8.85
N PHE A 607 -22.87 -31.66 9.28
CA PHE A 607 -23.13 -30.24 9.55
C PHE A 607 -22.14 -29.65 10.55
N ALA A 608 -21.97 -30.30 11.71
CA ALA A 608 -21.10 -29.81 12.77
C ALA A 608 -19.63 -29.76 12.32
N THR A 609 -19.17 -30.80 11.61
CA THR A 609 -17.79 -30.86 11.12
C THR A 609 -17.53 -29.74 10.09
N TYR A 610 -18.43 -29.56 9.13
CA TYR A 610 -18.30 -28.49 8.13
C TYR A 610 -18.36 -27.10 8.76
N PHE A 611 -19.32 -26.86 9.67
CA PHE A 611 -19.44 -25.58 10.36
C PHE A 611 -18.17 -25.24 11.17
N LEU A 612 -17.59 -26.22 11.88
CA LEU A 612 -16.34 -26.03 12.62
C LEU A 612 -15.14 -25.77 11.71
N LEU A 613 -15.04 -26.49 10.59
CA LEU A 613 -13.99 -26.27 9.60
C LEU A 613 -14.10 -24.89 8.96
N GLY A 614 -15.31 -24.44 8.62
CA GLY A 614 -15.56 -23.09 8.11
C GLY A 614 -15.29 -22.00 9.13
N PHE A 615 -15.62 -22.23 10.40
CA PHE A 615 -15.29 -21.30 11.48
C PHE A 615 -13.77 -21.16 11.66
N LEU A 616 -13.04 -22.29 11.64
CA LEU A 616 -11.58 -22.28 11.70
C LEU A 616 -10.97 -21.58 10.50
N ALA A 617 -11.45 -21.87 9.28
CA ALA A 617 -11.00 -21.23 8.05
C ALA A 617 -11.27 -19.72 8.06
N TYR A 618 -12.44 -19.28 8.54
CA TYR A 618 -12.78 -17.88 8.73
C TYR A 618 -11.77 -17.16 9.66
N GLN A 619 -11.45 -17.77 10.81
CA GLN A 619 -10.48 -17.19 11.75
C GLN A 619 -9.08 -17.07 11.14
N VAL A 620 -8.65 -18.06 10.35
CA VAL A 620 -7.36 -18.06 9.66
C VAL A 620 -7.34 -17.05 8.51
N LEU A 621 -8.39 -16.96 7.72
CA LEU A 621 -8.51 -15.98 6.62
C LEU A 621 -8.53 -14.54 7.13
N ALA A 622 -9.21 -14.27 8.25
CA ALA A 622 -9.20 -12.96 8.90
C ALA A 622 -7.80 -12.57 9.45
N LEU A 623 -6.94 -13.56 9.71
CA LEU A 623 -5.55 -13.33 10.12
C LEU A 623 -4.60 -13.15 8.91
N LEU A 624 -4.90 -13.82 7.79
CA LEU A 624 -4.10 -13.80 6.56
C LEU A 624 -4.46 -12.68 5.58
N SER A 625 -5.61 -12.01 5.74
CA SER A 625 -6.03 -10.86 4.91
C SER A 625 -5.08 -9.66 4.99
N VAL A 626 -4.08 -9.71 5.87
CA VAL A 626 -2.98 -8.75 6.01
C VAL A 626 -1.80 -9.05 5.07
N LEU A 627 -1.73 -10.24 4.46
CA LEU A 627 -0.63 -10.67 3.59
C LEU A 627 -1.13 -10.88 2.14
N ARG A 628 -1.15 -9.79 1.35
CA ARG A 628 -1.64 -9.79 -0.04
C ARG A 628 -0.99 -10.87 -0.92
N TRP A 629 0.32 -11.11 -0.75
CA TRP A 629 1.05 -12.12 -1.51
C TRP A 629 0.63 -13.56 -1.16
N VAL A 630 0.21 -13.83 0.08
CA VAL A 630 -0.28 -15.16 0.50
C VAL A 630 -1.63 -15.45 -0.12
N SER A 631 -2.53 -14.47 -0.16
CA SER A 631 -3.83 -14.60 -0.85
C SER A 631 -3.63 -14.94 -2.34
N VAL A 632 -2.77 -14.18 -3.03
CA VAL A 632 -2.41 -14.43 -4.44
C VAL A 632 -1.81 -15.82 -4.64
N ALA A 633 -0.90 -16.25 -3.76
CA ALA A 633 -0.29 -17.58 -3.85
C ALA A 633 -1.30 -18.71 -3.64
N ILE A 634 -2.23 -18.57 -2.69
CA ILE A 634 -3.29 -19.56 -2.43
C ILE A 634 -4.27 -19.63 -3.60
N VAL A 635 -4.69 -18.48 -4.14
CA VAL A 635 -5.57 -18.40 -5.31
C VAL A 635 -4.89 -19.03 -6.52
N ALA A 636 -3.63 -18.70 -6.80
CA ALA A 636 -2.86 -19.29 -7.89
C ALA A 636 -2.71 -20.81 -7.72
N ALA A 637 -2.37 -21.30 -6.52
CA ALA A 637 -2.30 -22.73 -6.24
C ALA A 637 -3.65 -23.43 -6.44
N THR A 638 -4.75 -22.78 -6.07
CA THR A 638 -6.12 -23.30 -6.24
C THR A 638 -6.51 -23.36 -7.71
N VAL A 639 -6.15 -22.36 -8.51
CA VAL A 639 -6.35 -22.36 -9.97
C VAL A 639 -5.58 -23.51 -10.62
N VAL A 640 -4.31 -23.70 -10.26
CA VAL A 640 -3.50 -24.83 -10.76
C VAL A 640 -4.15 -26.17 -10.39
N PHE A 641 -4.60 -26.32 -9.14
CA PHE A 641 -5.29 -27.52 -8.68
C PHE A 641 -6.59 -27.79 -9.45
N LEU A 642 -7.42 -26.77 -9.68
CA LEU A 642 -8.64 -26.84 -10.49
C LEU A 642 -8.37 -27.28 -11.93
N LEU A 643 -7.31 -26.76 -12.56
CA LEU A 643 -6.91 -27.15 -13.91
C LEU A 643 -6.46 -28.61 -13.97
N VAL A 644 -5.74 -29.10 -12.97
CA VAL A 644 -5.36 -30.52 -12.85
C VAL A 644 -6.60 -31.41 -12.69
N LEU A 645 -7.56 -31.04 -11.83
CA LEU A 645 -8.81 -31.77 -11.67
C LEU A 645 -9.69 -31.74 -12.92
N THR A 646 -9.67 -30.64 -13.66
CA THR A 646 -10.33 -30.50 -14.97
C THR A 646 -9.75 -31.52 -15.95
N ALA A 647 -8.42 -31.58 -16.06
CA ALA A 647 -7.73 -32.52 -16.95
C ALA A 647 -8.06 -33.99 -16.59
N TYR A 648 -8.04 -34.35 -15.31
CA TYR A 648 -8.38 -35.71 -14.88
C TYR A 648 -9.87 -36.04 -15.07
N SER A 649 -10.79 -35.12 -14.75
CA SER A 649 -12.23 -35.35 -14.92
C SER A 649 -12.62 -35.45 -16.40
N PHE A 650 -11.99 -34.65 -17.27
CA PHE A 650 -12.18 -34.75 -18.72
C PHE A 650 -11.57 -36.04 -19.29
N SER A 651 -10.40 -36.46 -18.79
CA SER A 651 -9.81 -37.75 -19.14
C SER A 651 -10.72 -38.93 -18.75
N ASP A 652 -11.32 -38.89 -17.56
CA ASP A 652 -12.30 -39.88 -17.11
C ASP A 652 -13.57 -39.88 -18.00
N TYR A 653 -14.03 -38.70 -18.43
CA TYR A 653 -15.14 -38.59 -19.40
C TYR A 653 -14.81 -39.31 -20.73
N LEU A 654 -13.61 -39.08 -21.28
CA LEU A 654 -13.17 -39.74 -22.52
C LEU A 654 -13.07 -41.26 -22.36
N LEU A 655 -12.56 -41.74 -21.22
CA LEU A 655 -12.46 -43.16 -20.91
C LEU A 655 -13.85 -43.82 -20.78
N LEU A 656 -14.79 -43.15 -20.12
CA LEU A 656 -16.18 -43.60 -20.02
C LEU A 656 -16.88 -43.66 -21.37
N ARG A 657 -16.63 -42.67 -22.25
CA ARG A 657 -17.20 -42.65 -23.62
C ARG A 657 -16.64 -43.75 -24.51
N ARG A 658 -15.40 -44.21 -24.26
CA ARG A 658 -14.74 -45.33 -24.95
C ARG A 658 -15.10 -46.71 -24.36
N GLY A 659 -15.93 -46.76 -23.32
CA GLY A 659 -16.28 -48.02 -22.64
C GLY A 659 -15.20 -48.56 -21.70
N GLU A 660 -14.13 -47.81 -21.44
CA GLU A 660 -12.99 -48.20 -20.59
C GLU A 660 -13.17 -47.74 -19.13
N GLY A 661 -14.37 -47.94 -18.57
CA GLY A 661 -14.74 -47.45 -17.24
C GLY A 661 -13.90 -48.00 -16.08
N GLU A 662 -13.17 -49.11 -16.27
CA GLU A 662 -12.30 -49.67 -15.22
C GLU A 662 -11.00 -48.87 -14.99
N LYS A 663 -10.60 -48.08 -15.99
CA LYS A 663 -9.35 -47.28 -15.99
C LYS A 663 -9.53 -45.85 -15.47
N ILE A 664 -10.72 -45.51 -14.95
CA ILE A 664 -11.02 -44.20 -14.35
C ILE A 664 -10.00 -43.90 -13.25
N ARG A 665 -9.39 -42.71 -13.33
CA ARG A 665 -8.29 -42.28 -12.46
C ARG A 665 -8.79 -41.83 -11.10
N LEU A 666 -9.89 -41.07 -11.07
CA LEU A 666 -10.54 -40.65 -9.83
C LEU A 666 -11.47 -41.76 -9.32
N LYS A 667 -10.90 -42.87 -8.83
CA LYS A 667 -11.62 -43.96 -8.16
C LYS A 667 -11.10 -44.19 -6.75
N MET A 668 -11.97 -44.66 -5.87
CA MET A 668 -11.60 -45.00 -4.49
C MET A 668 -10.61 -46.20 -4.48
N PRO A 669 -9.50 -46.14 -3.72
CA PRO A 669 -8.50 -47.21 -3.69
C PRO A 669 -9.08 -48.58 -3.29
N ASP A 670 -8.76 -49.63 -4.05
CA ASP A 670 -9.30 -50.98 -3.84
C ASP A 670 -8.99 -51.57 -2.46
N ARG A 671 -7.89 -51.14 -1.83
CA ARG A 671 -7.52 -51.54 -0.47
C ARG A 671 -8.53 -51.05 0.58
N ILE A 672 -9.07 -49.85 0.40
CA ILE A 672 -10.07 -49.26 1.31
C ILE A 672 -11.41 -49.97 1.11
N ARG A 673 -11.82 -50.18 -0.15
CA ARG A 673 -13.03 -50.94 -0.52
C ARG A 673 -13.02 -52.36 0.07
N LYS A 674 -11.88 -53.06 -0.01
CA LYS A 674 -11.74 -54.43 0.54
C LYS A 674 -11.76 -54.46 2.07
N ARG A 675 -11.16 -53.48 2.76
CA ARG A 675 -11.23 -53.36 4.23
C ARG A 675 -12.65 -53.08 4.72
N LEU A 676 -13.39 -52.22 4.04
CA LEU A 676 -14.79 -51.94 4.36
C LEU A 676 -15.66 -53.20 4.27
N ASN A 677 -15.44 -54.05 3.27
CA ASN A 677 -16.14 -55.33 3.13
C ASN A 677 -15.81 -56.36 4.23
N GLN A 678 -14.63 -56.28 4.86
CA GLN A 678 -14.25 -57.19 5.96
C GLN A 678 -14.89 -56.80 7.30
N ILE A 679 -15.11 -55.51 7.54
CA ILE A 679 -15.75 -55.00 8.79
C ILE A 679 -17.23 -55.40 8.84
N ILE A 680 -17.89 -55.51 7.68
CA ILE A 680 -19.32 -55.83 7.52
C ILE A 680 -19.70 -57.25 8.01
N ARG A 681 -18.74 -58.17 8.18
CA ARG A 681 -19.03 -59.56 8.61
C ARG A 681 -19.19 -59.76 10.12
N ARG A 682 -18.96 -58.75 10.97
CA ARG A 682 -19.22 -58.84 12.42
C ARG A 682 -20.66 -58.36 12.71
N ARG A 683 -21.43 -59.10 13.53
CA ARG A 683 -22.77 -58.67 13.98
C ARG A 683 -22.65 -57.40 14.84
N THR A 684 -22.79 -56.24 14.21
CA THR A 684 -22.75 -54.94 14.88
C THR A 684 -24.10 -54.65 15.56
N THR A 685 -24.09 -54.23 16.82
CA THR A 685 -25.30 -53.76 17.51
C THR A 685 -25.81 -52.47 16.87
N PHE A 686 -27.11 -52.18 17.01
CA PHE A 686 -27.71 -50.97 16.41
C PHE A 686 -27.01 -49.68 16.86
N GLY A 687 -26.59 -49.59 18.13
CA GLY A 687 -25.78 -48.46 18.63
C GLY A 687 -24.41 -48.36 17.95
N GLY A 688 -23.75 -49.48 17.69
CA GLY A 688 -22.49 -49.50 16.94
C GLY A 688 -22.63 -49.02 15.49
N ILE A 689 -23.79 -49.25 14.87
CA ILE A 689 -24.11 -48.73 13.52
C ILE A 689 -24.24 -47.21 13.55
N VAL A 690 -24.91 -46.64 14.56
CA VAL A 690 -25.06 -45.19 14.72
C VAL A 690 -23.70 -44.52 14.98
N ILE A 691 -22.88 -45.07 15.87
CA ILE A 691 -21.53 -44.55 16.14
C ILE A 691 -20.67 -44.65 14.88
N GLY A 692 -20.71 -45.79 14.18
CA GLY A 692 -20.00 -45.98 12.92
C GLY A 692 -20.41 -44.96 11.85
N ALA A 693 -21.69 -44.60 11.79
CA ALA A 693 -22.19 -43.56 10.90
C ALA A 693 -21.62 -42.17 11.25
N VAL A 694 -21.62 -41.77 12.52
CA VAL A 694 -21.07 -40.48 12.97
C VAL A 694 -19.57 -40.38 12.67
N VAL A 695 -18.80 -41.43 12.96
CA VAL A 695 -17.36 -41.46 12.66
C VAL A 695 -17.13 -41.38 11.16
N THR A 696 -17.93 -42.12 10.37
CA THR A 696 -17.84 -42.07 8.90
C THR A 696 -18.15 -40.66 8.39
N ALA A 697 -19.19 -40.00 8.91
CA ALA A 697 -19.57 -38.63 8.57
C ALA A 697 -18.43 -37.63 8.78
N PHE A 698 -17.73 -37.70 9.92
CA PHE A 698 -16.60 -36.83 10.21
C PHE A 698 -15.49 -36.93 9.15
N PHE A 699 -15.05 -38.16 8.85
CA PHE A 699 -13.99 -38.36 7.85
C PHE A 699 -14.45 -37.98 6.45
N VAL A 700 -15.68 -38.33 6.10
CA VAL A 700 -16.33 -37.91 4.86
C VAL A 700 -16.25 -36.41 4.69
N SER A 701 -16.64 -35.63 5.70
CA SER A 701 -16.67 -34.17 5.60
C SER A 701 -15.28 -33.57 5.38
N ILE A 702 -14.24 -34.15 5.97
CA ILE A 702 -12.85 -33.74 5.71
C ILE A 702 -12.46 -34.00 4.24
N PHE A 703 -12.83 -35.16 3.70
CA PHE A 703 -12.53 -35.48 2.30
C PHE A 703 -13.39 -34.68 1.32
N GLU A 704 -14.64 -34.37 1.67
CA GLU A 704 -15.51 -33.50 0.90
C GLU A 704 -14.93 -32.09 0.81
N LEU A 705 -14.38 -31.54 1.90
CA LEU A 705 -13.75 -30.21 1.90
C LEU A 705 -12.65 -30.05 0.82
N ILE A 706 -11.96 -31.14 0.45
CA ILE A 706 -10.93 -31.11 -0.60
C ILE A 706 -11.55 -30.83 -1.98
N CYS A 707 -12.74 -31.36 -2.26
CA CYS A 707 -13.43 -31.16 -3.55
C CYS A 707 -14.49 -30.06 -3.52
N THR A 708 -15.03 -29.71 -2.36
CA THR A 708 -16.01 -28.64 -2.17
C THR A 708 -15.36 -27.32 -1.78
N GLY A 709 -14.10 -27.35 -1.33
CA GLY A 709 -13.32 -26.18 -0.92
C GLY A 709 -13.28 -25.07 -1.96
N GLN A 710 -13.49 -25.41 -3.23
CA GLN A 710 -13.54 -24.50 -4.37
C GLN A 710 -14.79 -23.61 -4.39
N VAL A 711 -15.92 -24.06 -3.82
CA VAL A 711 -17.13 -23.25 -3.64
C VAL A 711 -17.16 -22.70 -2.21
N TYR A 712 -16.72 -23.50 -1.25
CA TYR A 712 -16.71 -23.17 0.17
C TYR A 712 -15.78 -21.99 0.51
N LEU A 713 -14.53 -22.01 0.03
CA LEU A 713 -13.53 -20.99 0.36
C LEU A 713 -13.85 -19.62 -0.27
N PRO A 714 -14.21 -19.50 -1.56
CA PRO A 714 -14.61 -18.20 -2.12
C PRO A 714 -15.86 -17.64 -1.44
N THR A 715 -16.81 -18.50 -1.06
CA THR A 715 -17.99 -18.06 -0.31
C THR A 715 -17.61 -17.55 1.09
N LEU A 716 -16.64 -18.19 1.75
CA LEU A 716 -16.08 -17.71 3.03
C LEU A 716 -15.36 -16.37 2.88
N VAL A 717 -14.53 -16.20 1.84
CA VAL A 717 -13.86 -14.92 1.54
C VAL A 717 -14.89 -13.82 1.29
N TYR A 718 -15.92 -14.10 0.48
CA TYR A 718 -17.04 -13.18 0.26
C TYR A 718 -17.74 -12.83 1.58
N VAL A 719 -18.02 -13.82 2.44
CA VAL A 719 -18.60 -13.60 3.77
C VAL A 719 -17.71 -12.74 4.66
N VAL A 720 -16.38 -12.91 4.62
CA VAL A 720 -15.42 -12.06 5.34
C VAL A 720 -15.49 -10.62 4.85
N GLN A 721 -15.51 -10.41 3.54
CA GLN A 721 -15.50 -9.07 2.93
C GLN A 721 -16.78 -8.27 3.20
N ILE A 722 -17.94 -8.92 3.28
CA ILE A 722 -19.24 -8.23 3.50
C ILE A 722 -19.62 -8.08 4.98
N SER A 723 -18.93 -8.75 5.90
CA SER A 723 -19.36 -8.85 7.29
C SER A 723 -18.59 -7.89 8.20
N GLU A 724 -19.10 -6.68 8.37
CA GLU A 724 -18.58 -5.69 9.35
C GLU A 724 -18.57 -6.23 10.81
N PHE A 725 -19.41 -7.21 11.12
CA PHE A 725 -19.52 -7.79 12.46
C PHE A 725 -19.40 -9.32 12.43
N ARG A 726 -18.58 -9.88 13.34
CA ARG A 726 -18.37 -11.34 13.52
C ARG A 726 -19.67 -12.14 13.64
N GLY A 727 -20.71 -11.56 14.25
CA GLY A 727 -22.01 -12.22 14.41
C GLY A 727 -22.77 -12.45 13.09
N LYS A 728 -22.66 -11.53 12.12
CA LYS A 728 -23.29 -11.68 10.80
C LYS A 728 -22.56 -12.74 9.95
N ALA A 729 -21.23 -12.78 10.02
CA ALA A 729 -20.42 -13.81 9.35
C ALA A 729 -20.81 -15.23 9.83
N LEU A 730 -20.98 -15.42 11.14
CA LEU A 730 -21.43 -16.68 11.72
C LEU A 730 -22.84 -17.09 11.24
N LEU A 731 -23.75 -16.12 11.09
CA LEU A 731 -25.09 -16.39 10.55
C LEU A 731 -25.03 -16.80 9.07
N TYR A 732 -24.23 -16.13 8.24
CA TYR A 732 -24.06 -16.52 6.85
C TYR A 732 -23.42 -17.90 6.69
N LEU A 733 -22.41 -18.20 7.51
CA LEU A 733 -21.82 -19.53 7.59
C LEU A 733 -22.87 -20.57 8.00
N LEU A 734 -23.72 -20.25 8.98
CA LEU A 734 -24.82 -21.13 9.41
C LEU A 734 -25.78 -21.42 8.25
N PHE A 735 -26.24 -20.40 7.52
CA PHE A 735 -27.15 -20.56 6.39
C PHE A 735 -26.55 -21.35 5.24
N TYR A 736 -25.28 -21.11 4.93
CA TYR A 736 -24.54 -21.91 3.96
C TYR A 736 -24.56 -23.40 4.34
N ASN A 737 -24.17 -23.72 5.59
CA ASN A 737 -24.06 -25.11 6.04
C ASN A 737 -25.43 -25.80 6.15
N ILE A 738 -26.50 -25.05 6.45
CA ILE A 738 -27.87 -25.57 6.38
C ILE A 738 -28.21 -25.90 4.93
N ALA A 739 -27.97 -24.99 3.99
CA ALA A 739 -28.22 -25.22 2.56
C ALA A 739 -27.44 -26.41 2.01
N PHE A 740 -26.18 -26.57 2.44
CA PHE A 740 -25.30 -27.70 2.10
C PHE A 740 -25.88 -29.06 2.49
N ILE A 741 -26.52 -29.19 3.65
CA ILE A 741 -27.09 -30.47 4.09
C ILE A 741 -28.49 -30.78 3.51
N VAL A 742 -29.16 -29.82 2.86
CA VAL A 742 -30.52 -30.02 2.31
C VAL A 742 -30.57 -31.17 1.29
N PRO A 743 -29.69 -31.25 0.27
CA PRO A 743 -29.69 -32.37 -0.67
C PRO A 743 -29.54 -33.73 0.01
N LEU A 744 -28.69 -33.81 1.04
CA LEU A 744 -28.46 -35.01 1.84
C LEU A 744 -29.75 -35.44 2.57
N VAL A 745 -30.43 -34.50 3.22
CA VAL A 745 -31.72 -34.73 3.89
C VAL A 745 -32.76 -35.25 2.90
N VAL A 746 -32.88 -34.61 1.73
CA VAL A 746 -33.84 -35.00 0.68
C VAL A 746 -33.61 -36.45 0.23
N VAL A 747 -32.37 -36.86 0.00
CA VAL A 747 -32.08 -38.23 -0.44
C VAL A 747 -32.42 -39.26 0.63
N PHE A 748 -32.09 -39.02 1.90
CA PHE A 748 -32.47 -39.97 2.97
C PHE A 748 -33.99 -40.09 3.13
N ILE A 749 -34.73 -39.00 2.90
CA ILE A 749 -36.19 -39.03 2.82
C ILE A 749 -36.66 -39.90 1.64
N LEU A 750 -36.08 -39.75 0.46
CA LEU A 750 -36.41 -40.57 -0.72
C LEU A 750 -36.14 -42.08 -0.48
N VAL A 751 -35.02 -42.41 0.18
CA VAL A 751 -34.70 -43.79 0.57
C VAL A 751 -35.74 -44.35 1.55
N ARG A 752 -36.20 -43.53 2.51
CA ARG A 752 -37.25 -43.90 3.46
C ARG A 752 -38.60 -44.19 2.77
N PHE A 753 -38.90 -43.54 1.65
CA PHE A 753 -40.11 -43.75 0.85
C PHE A 753 -39.98 -44.85 -0.21
N GLY A 754 -38.80 -45.46 -0.38
CA GLY A 754 -38.65 -46.74 -1.08
C GLY A 754 -38.05 -46.67 -2.48
N MET A 755 -37.34 -45.59 -2.84
CA MET A 755 -36.46 -45.60 -4.02
C MET A 755 -35.44 -46.74 -3.88
N THR A 756 -35.45 -47.68 -4.84
CA THR A 756 -34.66 -48.92 -4.76
C THR A 756 -33.25 -48.73 -5.33
N GLU A 757 -32.26 -49.31 -4.66
CA GLU A 757 -30.81 -49.28 -4.95
C GLU A 757 -30.46 -49.51 -6.44
N ARG A 758 -31.20 -50.36 -7.15
CA ARG A 758 -30.99 -50.64 -8.58
C ARG A 758 -31.30 -49.46 -9.50
N HIS A 759 -32.33 -48.66 -9.23
CA HIS A 759 -32.70 -47.54 -10.10
C HIS A 759 -31.69 -46.39 -9.99
N LEU A 760 -31.18 -46.14 -8.77
CA LEU A 760 -30.19 -45.10 -8.51
C LEU A 760 -28.83 -45.46 -9.12
N GLN A 761 -28.35 -46.70 -8.92
CA GLN A 761 -27.11 -47.18 -9.55
C GLN A 761 -27.19 -47.14 -11.09
N THR A 762 -28.29 -47.61 -11.67
CA THR A 762 -28.45 -47.64 -13.14
C THR A 762 -28.55 -46.24 -13.73
N PHE A 763 -29.23 -45.31 -13.04
CA PHE A 763 -29.28 -43.90 -13.45
C PHE A 763 -27.89 -43.24 -13.41
N LEU A 764 -27.12 -43.49 -12.36
CA LEU A 764 -25.78 -42.91 -12.19
C LEU A 764 -24.74 -43.50 -13.13
N THR A 765 -24.74 -44.82 -13.37
CA THR A 765 -23.84 -45.41 -14.37
C THR A 765 -24.19 -44.95 -15.78
N ARG A 766 -25.48 -44.73 -16.07
CA ARG A 766 -25.95 -44.25 -17.38
C ARG A 766 -25.57 -42.79 -17.64
N HIS A 767 -25.43 -41.97 -16.59
CA HIS A 767 -25.06 -40.56 -16.71
C HIS A 767 -23.63 -40.25 -16.25
N ALA A 768 -22.83 -41.25 -15.85
CA ALA A 768 -21.48 -41.05 -15.30
C ALA A 768 -20.56 -40.23 -16.22
N ALA A 769 -20.65 -40.46 -17.54
CA ALA A 769 -19.91 -39.67 -18.52
C ALA A 769 -20.36 -38.20 -18.53
N LEU A 770 -21.68 -37.96 -18.55
CA LEU A 770 -22.25 -36.61 -18.48
C LEU A 770 -21.85 -35.92 -17.17
N THR A 771 -21.89 -36.63 -16.04
CA THR A 771 -21.47 -36.09 -14.74
C THR A 771 -20.00 -35.68 -14.78
N LYS A 772 -19.10 -36.51 -15.30
CA LYS A 772 -17.66 -36.16 -15.42
C LYS A 772 -17.42 -34.95 -16.33
N LEU A 773 -18.17 -34.84 -17.42
CA LEU A 773 -18.12 -33.67 -18.31
C LEU A 773 -18.60 -32.40 -17.61
N LEU A 774 -19.75 -32.44 -16.94
CA LEU A 774 -20.29 -31.31 -16.17
C LEU A 774 -19.34 -30.89 -15.04
N THR A 775 -18.70 -31.85 -14.38
CA THR A 775 -17.71 -31.57 -13.32
C THR A 775 -16.47 -30.88 -13.89
N ALA A 776 -15.99 -31.30 -15.06
CA ALA A 776 -14.87 -30.63 -15.74
C ALA A 776 -15.23 -29.20 -16.20
N ILE A 777 -16.45 -28.99 -16.71
CA ILE A 777 -16.96 -27.66 -17.07
C ILE A 777 -17.06 -26.76 -15.83
N LEU A 778 -17.54 -27.29 -14.71
CA LEU A 778 -17.61 -26.54 -13.46
C LEU A 778 -16.22 -26.07 -13.00
N PHE A 779 -15.23 -26.97 -12.99
CA PHE A 779 -13.87 -26.64 -12.57
C PHE A 779 -13.20 -25.61 -13.47
N ILE A 780 -13.41 -25.66 -14.79
CA ILE A 780 -12.81 -24.67 -15.70
C ILE A 780 -13.48 -23.30 -15.60
N VAL A 781 -14.80 -23.25 -15.39
CA VAL A 781 -15.52 -21.99 -15.16
C VAL A 781 -15.07 -21.33 -13.85
N LEU A 782 -14.94 -22.13 -12.78
CA LEU A 782 -14.42 -21.63 -11.49
C LEU A 782 -12.97 -21.14 -11.61
N ALA A 783 -12.10 -21.87 -12.29
CA ALA A 783 -10.73 -21.44 -12.54
C ALA A 783 -10.68 -20.14 -13.35
N GLY A 784 -11.49 -20.02 -14.41
CA GLY A 784 -11.58 -18.81 -15.23
C GLY A 784 -12.10 -17.60 -14.44
N LEU A 785 -13.12 -17.78 -13.60
CA LEU A 785 -13.62 -16.72 -12.71
C LEU A 785 -12.55 -16.27 -11.72
N MET A 786 -11.83 -17.20 -11.09
CA MET A 786 -10.75 -16.86 -10.15
C MET A 786 -9.61 -16.10 -10.83
N VAL A 787 -9.22 -16.49 -12.06
CA VAL A 787 -8.23 -15.75 -12.86
C VAL A 787 -8.75 -14.36 -13.24
N PHE A 788 -10.03 -14.24 -13.63
CA PHE A 788 -10.65 -12.96 -13.97
C PHE A 788 -10.62 -11.98 -12.78
N PHE A 789 -10.95 -12.44 -11.57
CA PHE A 789 -10.89 -11.62 -10.37
C PHE A 789 -9.44 -11.27 -9.98
N LEU A 790 -8.50 -12.19 -10.15
CA LEU A 790 -7.08 -11.96 -9.87
C LEU A 790 -6.46 -10.93 -10.82
N LEU A 791 -6.82 -10.94 -12.11
CA LEU A 791 -6.36 -9.96 -13.11
C LEU A 791 -6.94 -8.56 -12.90
N ARG A 792 -8.12 -8.44 -12.27
CA ARG A 792 -8.77 -7.15 -11.97
C ARG A 792 -8.42 -6.59 -10.59
N GLY A 793 -7.55 -7.24 -9.82
CA GLY A 793 -7.19 -6.80 -8.47
C GLY A 793 -8.33 -6.85 -7.45
N LEU A 794 -9.39 -7.62 -7.73
CA LEU A 794 -10.61 -7.72 -6.90
C LEU A 794 -10.53 -8.78 -5.78
N LEU A 795 -9.36 -9.40 -5.56
CA LEU A 795 -9.13 -10.53 -4.64
C LEU A 795 -7.99 -10.31 -3.64
#